data_AF-A0A0D1C064-F1
#
_entry.id   AF-A0A0D1C064-F1
#
_cell.length_a   1.000
_cell.length_b   1.000
_cell.length_c   1.000
_cell.angle_alpha   90.00
_cell.angle_beta   90.00
_cell.angle_gamma   90.00
#
_symmetry.space_group_name_H-M   'P 1'
#
loop_
_entity.id
_entity.type
_entity.pdbx_description
1 polymer ?
#
loop_
_entity_poly.entity_id
_entity_poly.type
_entity_poly.pdbx_seq_one_letter_code
_entity_poly.pdbx_strand_id
1 'polypeptide(L)'
;MLEWGEDDAAGFAARLQATPAVLGHDVSFPLKDGEKGYLREFLAQSAASGAHALLSVNPTIPLAEVTAAGAADFAGQFEELAKGFPGKLLIRFAPDMNSSWVPWGQQPGDYVPAYRAVAQAFASESNAVMVWQPFQARDYPFTRNRDAPAPGTPGFAALDTNSDGAWNGADAPYAPYYPGDDAVDWAGLTALHDDTGGGAAVNTLPKDGELASLLTGTARGAASVEAGQSDGGESNFYESYAVRRDKPLLLQTAAYFSPSAGGPSEADIKPGWWRQVLGEAAPGKLERIAAIVWDEKTEVGDAGNTIIDWRLTRNADVAEAAAAAAKESTLVTGPVTDTVQGLGGVPGNTLSGVPAAIVAAAVLAGALLLWFLPVRLRPAKGWMYSDKSSRDSRVDLMRGVAILFVVVNHVGMTSLFQLLTQETVGFVSGAELFVLLSGLVLGMVYGPKAQGNIGEVAQKTGRRAGKLYVTALAVVALVFLLSLVPLFNSDVLTTFTDQGTGGAGRSGAGRTYDLYSGMQGLLQFPVSGAVIPAVLLLQFGPWQFNVMGLYVIMLLVSPLILLALARGKVLWVLVATTALYIAGTVFRFRILPSQFEDSFPLMVWQVLFVLGLVGGYYRRTVVAWLSAHRWVVGVCAAITVAFALMSWANPYLANQYDVRLALTSDANYRAVYDQLFGRTYLEPGRLLNVLTLLVTAYALLTAYWKPIERAVGWLLIPLGQATLYVFIMHVVLIAVVANIPALQQGNIWLNTAAYALIVALLWAMVRTKFLFRIIPT
;
A
#
# COMPACT_ATOMS: atom_id res chain seq x y z
N MET A 1 -13.13 12.56 -3.91
CA MET A 1 -12.09 11.53 -3.98
C MET A 1 -12.33 10.56 -2.84
N LEU A 2 -12.65 9.31 -3.12
CA LEU A 2 -12.82 8.31 -2.06
C LEU A 2 -11.47 7.68 -1.73
N GLU A 3 -11.33 7.30 -0.48
CA GLU A 3 -10.35 6.33 -0.04
C GLU A 3 -10.81 4.92 -0.46
N TRP A 4 -10.74 4.58 -1.75
CA TRP A 4 -11.29 3.35 -2.39
C TRP A 4 -10.89 2.02 -1.75
N GLY A 5 -9.89 2.08 -0.89
CA GLY A 5 -9.48 0.96 -0.09
C GLY A 5 -10.23 0.75 1.23
N GLU A 6 -10.56 1.84 1.88
CA GLU A 6 -11.27 1.85 3.17
C GLU A 6 -12.78 1.97 2.96
N ASP A 7 -13.20 2.31 1.74
CA ASP A 7 -14.58 2.59 1.38
C ASP A 7 -14.85 2.26 -0.09
N ASP A 8 -16.14 2.18 -0.44
CA ASP A 8 -16.59 2.01 -1.81
C ASP A 8 -17.75 2.97 -2.12
N ALA A 9 -18.13 3.06 -3.39
CA ALA A 9 -19.17 3.99 -3.83
C ALA A 9 -20.50 3.76 -3.09
N ALA A 10 -20.85 2.50 -2.80
CA ALA A 10 -22.08 2.14 -2.10
C ALA A 10 -22.01 2.47 -0.61
N GLY A 11 -20.87 2.20 0.03
CA GLY A 11 -20.59 2.48 1.43
C GLY A 11 -20.64 3.97 1.73
N PHE A 12 -20.00 4.79 0.90
CA PHE A 12 -20.10 6.24 0.99
C PHE A 12 -21.55 6.72 0.83
N ALA A 13 -22.24 6.25 -0.21
CA ALA A 13 -23.61 6.67 -0.49
C ALA A 13 -24.59 6.29 0.64
N ALA A 14 -24.40 5.12 1.27
CA ALA A 14 -25.20 4.68 2.39
C ALA A 14 -25.01 5.59 3.62
N ARG A 15 -23.78 6.01 3.92
CA ARG A 15 -23.49 6.88 5.07
C ARG A 15 -23.93 8.32 4.84
N LEU A 16 -23.71 8.87 3.63
CA LEU A 16 -24.17 10.20 3.26
C LEU A 16 -25.69 10.25 2.98
N GLN A 17 -26.34 9.10 2.83
CA GLN A 17 -27.73 8.99 2.36
C GLN A 17 -28.00 9.72 1.03
N ALA A 18 -26.98 9.78 0.18
CA ALA A 18 -27.02 10.40 -1.13
C ALA A 18 -25.99 9.74 -2.05
N THR A 19 -26.34 9.55 -3.32
CA THR A 19 -25.41 8.98 -4.30
C THR A 19 -24.53 10.09 -4.87
N PRO A 20 -23.20 9.92 -4.96
CA PRO A 20 -22.34 10.92 -5.58
C PRO A 20 -22.62 11.07 -7.08
N ALA A 21 -22.64 12.33 -7.57
CA ALA A 21 -22.71 12.61 -9.01
C ALA A 21 -21.36 12.43 -9.72
N VAL A 22 -20.26 12.59 -8.98
CA VAL A 22 -18.88 12.41 -9.46
C VAL A 22 -18.12 11.59 -8.43
N LEU A 23 -17.44 10.54 -8.89
CA LEU A 23 -16.53 9.72 -8.10
C LEU A 23 -15.12 9.90 -8.66
N GLY A 24 -14.11 9.94 -7.79
CA GLY A 24 -12.74 10.28 -8.22
C GLY A 24 -11.69 9.28 -7.76
N HIS A 25 -10.72 8.96 -8.62
CA HIS A 25 -9.64 7.99 -8.40
C HIS A 25 -8.30 8.53 -8.95
N ASP A 26 -7.19 8.17 -8.32
CA ASP A 26 -5.84 8.56 -8.77
C ASP A 26 -5.23 7.49 -9.69
N VAL A 27 -4.51 7.89 -10.73
CA VAL A 27 -3.83 6.99 -11.65
C VAL A 27 -2.44 7.52 -12.00
N SER A 28 -1.48 6.64 -12.28
CA SER A 28 -0.15 7.08 -12.67
C SER A 28 -0.03 7.38 -14.17
N PHE A 29 0.90 8.27 -14.52
CA PHE A 29 1.36 8.45 -15.90
C PHE A 29 2.86 8.10 -15.98
N PRO A 30 3.26 7.19 -16.90
CA PRO A 30 2.43 6.31 -17.73
C PRO A 30 1.62 5.30 -16.90
N LEU A 31 0.50 4.81 -17.45
CA LEU A 31 -0.38 3.86 -16.75
C LEU A 31 0.33 2.52 -16.52
N LYS A 32 0.37 2.04 -15.28
CA LYS A 32 1.04 0.77 -14.93
C LYS A 32 0.08 -0.40 -15.08
N ASP A 33 0.59 -1.56 -15.52
CA ASP A 33 -0.25 -2.75 -15.73
C ASP A 33 -1.01 -3.19 -14.46
N GLY A 34 -0.39 -3.03 -13.28
CA GLY A 34 -1.02 -3.32 -11.99
C GLY A 34 -2.20 -2.41 -11.64
N GLU A 35 -2.29 -1.20 -12.21
CA GLU A 35 -3.36 -0.24 -11.92
C GLU A 35 -4.62 -0.50 -12.77
N LYS A 36 -4.48 -1.17 -13.91
CA LYS A 36 -5.59 -1.43 -14.86
C LYS A 36 -6.74 -2.21 -14.22
N GLY A 37 -6.44 -3.13 -13.30
CA GLY A 37 -7.47 -3.88 -12.57
C GLY A 37 -8.32 -2.98 -11.68
N TYR A 38 -7.67 -2.18 -10.84
CA TYR A 38 -8.32 -1.22 -9.94
C TYR A 38 -9.10 -0.17 -10.71
N LEU A 39 -8.56 0.32 -11.82
CA LEU A 39 -9.24 1.30 -12.67
C LEU A 39 -10.54 0.74 -13.27
N ARG A 40 -10.56 -0.54 -13.71
CA ARG A 40 -11.80 -1.19 -14.16
C ARG A 40 -12.82 -1.32 -13.04
N GLU A 41 -12.38 -1.66 -11.83
CA GLU A 41 -13.25 -1.76 -10.66
C GLU A 41 -13.86 -0.41 -10.31
N PHE A 42 -13.04 0.65 -10.29
CA PHE A 42 -13.49 2.03 -10.08
C PHE A 42 -14.53 2.47 -11.13
N LEU A 43 -14.26 2.23 -12.41
CA LEU A 43 -15.19 2.57 -13.50
C LEU A 43 -16.49 1.77 -13.40
N ALA A 44 -16.41 0.48 -13.02
CA ALA A 44 -17.59 -0.35 -12.80
C ALA A 44 -18.44 0.14 -11.62
N GLN A 45 -17.81 0.52 -10.49
CA GLN A 45 -18.52 1.09 -9.34
C GLN A 45 -19.14 2.45 -9.69
N SER A 46 -18.41 3.30 -10.41
CA SER A 46 -18.91 4.60 -10.86
C SER A 46 -20.13 4.45 -11.78
N ALA A 47 -20.08 3.48 -12.71
CA ALA A 47 -21.19 3.18 -13.60
C ALA A 47 -22.39 2.56 -12.87
N ALA A 48 -22.15 1.70 -11.87
CA ALA A 48 -23.22 1.12 -11.06
C ALA A 48 -23.95 2.18 -10.22
N SER A 49 -23.24 3.22 -9.78
CA SER A 49 -23.79 4.37 -9.05
C SER A 49 -24.35 5.46 -9.96
N GLY A 50 -24.18 5.35 -11.28
CA GLY A 50 -24.60 6.38 -12.24
C GLY A 50 -23.84 7.70 -12.06
N ALA A 51 -22.56 7.65 -11.68
CA ALA A 51 -21.70 8.81 -11.50
C ALA A 51 -20.77 9.05 -12.70
N HIS A 52 -20.31 10.29 -12.89
CA HIS A 52 -19.14 10.58 -13.71
C HIS A 52 -17.84 10.15 -12.99
N ALA A 53 -16.77 9.93 -13.75
CA ALA A 53 -15.48 9.49 -13.23
C ALA A 53 -14.45 10.61 -13.36
N LEU A 54 -13.92 11.09 -12.23
CA LEU A 54 -12.78 11.99 -12.14
C LEU A 54 -11.49 11.21 -11.95
N LEU A 55 -10.45 11.55 -12.70
CA LEU A 55 -9.19 10.83 -12.72
C LEU A 55 -8.05 11.81 -12.50
N SER A 56 -7.42 11.76 -11.33
CA SER A 56 -6.19 12.53 -11.10
C SER A 56 -5.03 11.76 -11.68
N VAL A 57 -4.46 12.27 -12.77
CA VAL A 57 -3.34 11.64 -13.46
C VAL A 57 -2.04 12.20 -12.88
N ASN A 58 -1.30 11.35 -12.16
CA ASN A 58 -0.10 11.70 -11.42
C ASN A 58 1.16 11.24 -12.18
N PRO A 59 1.96 12.15 -12.76
CA PRO A 59 3.20 11.80 -13.43
C PRO A 59 4.19 11.11 -12.48
N THR A 60 4.69 9.95 -12.91
CA THR A 60 5.74 9.19 -12.21
C THR A 60 7.09 9.28 -12.90
N ILE A 61 7.13 9.98 -14.03
CA ILE A 61 8.33 10.36 -14.79
C ILE A 61 8.45 11.90 -14.80
N PRO A 62 9.65 12.45 -15.08
CA PRO A 62 9.82 13.89 -15.26
C PRO A 62 8.86 14.47 -16.31
N LEU A 63 8.34 15.67 -16.08
CA LEU A 63 7.39 16.32 -17.02
C LEU A 63 7.96 16.48 -18.43
N ALA A 64 9.26 16.76 -18.54
CA ALA A 64 9.97 16.86 -19.83
C ALA A 64 9.97 15.55 -20.64
N GLU A 65 9.73 14.41 -20.00
CA GLU A 65 9.65 13.08 -20.66
C GLU A 65 8.22 12.70 -21.09
N VAL A 66 7.23 13.55 -20.82
CA VAL A 66 5.85 13.37 -21.28
C VAL A 66 5.76 13.70 -22.77
N THR A 67 6.01 12.69 -23.60
CA THR A 67 5.95 12.82 -25.07
C THR A 67 4.53 12.67 -25.61
N ALA A 68 4.27 13.22 -26.80
CA ALA A 68 3.00 13.02 -27.52
C ALA A 68 2.69 11.52 -27.76
N ALA A 69 3.71 10.70 -28.02
CA ALA A 69 3.53 9.26 -28.20
C ALA A 69 3.13 8.57 -26.88
N GLY A 70 3.76 8.93 -25.75
CA GLY A 70 3.39 8.42 -24.44
C GLY A 70 1.99 8.87 -24.00
N ALA A 71 1.62 10.11 -24.33
CA ALA A 71 0.28 10.64 -24.10
C ALA A 71 -0.79 9.90 -24.93
N ALA A 72 -0.52 9.64 -26.22
CA ALA A 72 -1.42 8.88 -27.09
C ALA A 72 -1.59 7.43 -26.63
N ASP A 73 -0.51 6.78 -26.20
CA ASP A 73 -0.56 5.44 -25.62
C ASP A 73 -1.37 5.41 -24.32
N PHE A 74 -1.15 6.38 -23.43
CA PHE A 74 -1.93 6.54 -22.20
C PHE A 74 -3.42 6.72 -22.51
N ALA A 75 -3.78 7.65 -23.39
CA ALA A 75 -5.16 7.93 -23.76
C ALA A 75 -5.83 6.70 -24.39
N GLY A 76 -5.17 6.02 -25.33
CA GLY A 76 -5.71 4.82 -25.98
C GLY A 76 -5.94 3.65 -25.00
N GLN A 77 -5.00 3.42 -24.08
CA GLN A 77 -5.19 2.43 -23.01
C GLN A 77 -6.38 2.81 -22.11
N PHE A 78 -6.55 4.09 -21.82
CA PHE A 78 -7.61 4.59 -20.96
C PHE A 78 -8.99 4.47 -21.60
N GLU A 79 -9.11 4.86 -22.88
CA GLU A 79 -10.35 4.75 -23.66
C GLU A 79 -10.80 3.29 -23.80
N GLU A 80 -9.86 2.35 -24.01
CA GLU A 80 -10.19 0.92 -24.03
C GLU A 80 -10.70 0.41 -22.66
N LEU A 81 -10.14 0.91 -21.55
CA LEU A 81 -10.62 0.55 -20.21
C LEU A 81 -11.98 1.14 -19.88
N ALA A 82 -12.28 2.35 -20.37
CA ALA A 82 -13.54 3.04 -20.15
C ALA A 82 -14.62 2.70 -21.20
N LYS A 83 -14.37 1.74 -22.07
CA LYS A 83 -15.30 1.33 -23.12
C LYS A 83 -16.65 0.88 -22.54
N GLY A 84 -17.72 1.56 -22.96
CA GLY A 84 -19.08 1.30 -22.47
C GLY A 84 -19.43 2.05 -21.18
N PHE A 85 -18.51 2.84 -20.62
CA PHE A 85 -18.80 3.69 -19.46
C PHE A 85 -19.79 4.80 -19.87
N PRO A 86 -20.96 4.92 -19.18
CA PRO A 86 -22.02 5.84 -19.59
C PRO A 86 -21.74 7.31 -19.22
N GLY A 87 -20.78 7.57 -18.33
CA GLY A 87 -20.47 8.91 -17.85
C GLY A 87 -19.34 9.63 -18.60
N LYS A 88 -19.11 10.89 -18.20
CA LYS A 88 -17.94 11.66 -18.60
C LYS A 88 -16.70 11.23 -17.80
N LEU A 89 -15.55 11.30 -18.45
CA LEU A 89 -14.24 11.05 -17.86
C LEU A 89 -13.56 12.41 -17.64
N LEU A 90 -13.58 12.92 -16.41
CA LEU A 90 -12.89 14.16 -16.08
C LEU A 90 -11.41 13.83 -15.86
N ILE A 91 -10.55 14.23 -16.79
CA ILE A 91 -9.11 13.96 -16.76
C ILE A 91 -8.40 15.15 -16.15
N ARG A 92 -7.88 14.98 -14.94
CA ARG A 92 -7.15 15.99 -14.19
C ARG A 92 -5.66 15.66 -14.17
N PHE A 93 -4.92 16.17 -15.15
CA PHE A 93 -3.49 15.89 -15.29
C PHE A 93 -2.64 16.80 -14.40
N ALA A 94 -1.77 16.16 -13.60
CA ALA A 94 -0.78 16.79 -12.73
C ALA A 94 -1.37 17.97 -11.92
N PRO A 95 -2.40 17.74 -11.08
CA PRO A 95 -3.03 18.79 -10.28
C PRO A 95 -2.07 19.41 -9.28
N ASP A 96 -2.43 20.57 -8.75
CA ASP A 96 -1.68 21.32 -7.74
C ASP A 96 -0.25 21.67 -8.19
N MET A 97 -0.04 21.82 -9.49
CA MET A 97 1.27 22.09 -10.11
C MET A 97 1.94 23.39 -9.63
N ASN A 98 1.18 24.35 -9.10
CA ASN A 98 1.72 25.58 -8.53
C ASN A 98 2.25 25.41 -7.09
N SER A 99 2.06 24.23 -6.49
CA SER A 99 2.47 23.90 -5.12
C SER A 99 3.83 23.22 -5.03
N SER A 100 4.28 22.95 -3.80
CA SER A 100 5.62 22.42 -3.53
C SER A 100 5.68 20.94 -3.15
N TRP A 101 4.55 20.36 -2.75
CA TRP A 101 4.46 19.00 -2.19
C TRP A 101 4.28 17.89 -3.24
N VAL A 102 3.96 18.27 -4.49
CA VAL A 102 3.89 17.33 -5.61
C VAL A 102 5.23 17.27 -6.37
N PRO A 103 5.67 16.09 -6.85
CA PRO A 103 6.94 15.96 -7.58
C PRO A 103 7.04 16.83 -8.85
N TRP A 104 5.91 17.12 -9.49
CA TRP A 104 5.81 17.96 -10.70
C TRP A 104 5.60 19.45 -10.38
N GLY A 105 5.66 19.83 -9.10
CA GLY A 105 5.34 21.17 -8.63
C GLY A 105 6.37 22.21 -9.08
N GLN A 106 5.90 23.43 -9.29
CA GLN A 106 6.69 24.63 -9.58
C GLN A 106 7.55 24.57 -10.85
N GLN A 107 7.11 23.81 -11.86
CA GLN A 107 7.82 23.59 -13.12
C GLN A 107 6.99 24.04 -14.34
N PRO A 108 6.62 25.33 -14.48
CA PRO A 108 5.68 25.79 -15.52
C PRO A 108 6.17 25.50 -16.95
N GLY A 109 7.48 25.60 -17.19
CA GLY A 109 8.10 25.38 -18.50
C GLY A 109 7.93 23.96 -19.05
N ASP A 110 7.93 22.95 -18.17
CA ASP A 110 7.71 21.55 -18.56
C ASP A 110 6.24 21.13 -18.39
N TYR A 111 5.53 21.78 -17.46
CA TYR A 111 4.12 21.49 -17.18
C TYR A 111 3.20 21.80 -18.36
N VAL A 112 3.30 23.00 -18.93
CA VAL A 112 2.39 23.41 -20.02
C VAL A 112 2.52 22.51 -21.24
N PRO A 113 3.73 22.19 -21.76
CA PRO A 113 3.89 21.22 -22.85
C PRO A 113 3.34 19.83 -22.51
N ALA A 114 3.62 19.31 -21.31
CA ALA A 114 3.15 18.00 -20.87
C ALA A 114 1.61 17.94 -20.80
N TYR A 115 0.98 18.95 -20.21
CA TYR A 115 -0.48 19.05 -20.15
C TYR A 115 -1.09 19.08 -21.56
N ARG A 116 -0.54 19.91 -22.45
CA ARG A 116 -1.02 20.01 -23.84
C ARG A 116 -0.84 18.70 -24.60
N ALA A 117 0.24 17.96 -24.38
CA ALA A 117 0.44 16.64 -24.99
C ALA A 117 -0.64 15.64 -24.56
N VAL A 118 -1.01 15.62 -23.28
CA VAL A 118 -2.09 14.76 -22.75
C VAL A 118 -3.46 15.22 -23.25
N ALA A 119 -3.73 16.53 -23.22
CA ALA A 119 -4.99 17.08 -23.71
C ALA A 119 -5.23 16.76 -25.19
N GLN A 120 -4.20 16.87 -26.03
CA GLN A 120 -4.29 16.56 -27.47
C GLN A 120 -4.44 15.06 -27.76
N ALA A 121 -4.02 14.19 -26.84
CA ALA A 121 -4.10 12.75 -27.00
C ALA A 121 -5.52 12.20 -26.81
N PHE A 122 -6.34 12.85 -25.97
CA PHE A 122 -7.76 12.53 -25.84
C PHE A 122 -8.53 13.16 -27.02
N ALA A 123 -9.01 12.32 -27.94
CA ALA A 123 -9.66 12.78 -29.17
C ALA A 123 -10.99 13.51 -28.88
N SER A 124 -11.42 14.38 -29.81
CA SER A 124 -12.72 15.07 -29.73
C SER A 124 -13.95 14.15 -29.71
N GLU A 125 -13.80 12.88 -30.08
CA GLU A 125 -14.86 11.85 -30.02
C GLU A 125 -14.91 11.11 -28.68
N SER A 126 -13.98 11.39 -27.76
CA SER A 126 -13.96 10.77 -26.42
C SER A 126 -14.97 11.43 -25.47
N ASN A 127 -15.42 10.69 -24.46
CA ASN A 127 -16.17 11.26 -23.33
C ASN A 127 -15.26 11.98 -22.32
N ALA A 128 -14.00 12.25 -22.68
CA ALA A 128 -13.04 12.89 -21.81
C ALA A 128 -13.27 14.41 -21.72
N VAL A 129 -12.99 14.96 -20.55
CA VAL A 129 -13.06 16.38 -20.23
C VAL A 129 -11.77 16.74 -19.52
N MET A 130 -10.94 17.57 -20.14
CA MET A 130 -9.68 18.01 -19.56
C MET A 130 -9.90 19.06 -18.48
N VAL A 131 -9.48 18.75 -17.24
CA VAL A 131 -9.59 19.63 -16.07
C VAL A 131 -8.21 20.17 -15.71
N TRP A 132 -8.04 21.50 -15.70
CA TRP A 132 -6.83 22.16 -15.24
C TRP A 132 -7.01 22.67 -13.82
N GLN A 133 -6.27 22.12 -12.85
CA GLN A 133 -6.54 22.35 -11.44
C GLN A 133 -5.28 22.73 -10.63
N PRO A 134 -5.02 24.02 -10.40
CA PRO A 134 -4.08 24.48 -9.39
C PRO A 134 -4.62 24.39 -7.95
N PHE A 135 -3.73 24.63 -6.99
CA PHE A 135 -4.04 24.82 -5.58
C PHE A 135 -4.27 26.30 -5.25
N GLN A 136 -5.18 26.60 -4.33
CA GLN A 136 -5.50 27.97 -3.87
C GLN A 136 -4.26 28.79 -3.45
N ALA A 137 -4.27 30.12 -3.62
CA ALA A 137 -3.06 30.96 -3.52
C ALA A 137 -2.88 31.76 -2.22
N ARG A 138 -3.60 31.44 -1.14
CA ARG A 138 -3.56 32.15 0.15
C ARG A 138 -2.14 32.37 0.67
N ASP A 139 -1.34 31.30 0.60
CA ASP A 139 0.02 31.22 1.15
C ASP A 139 1.09 31.20 0.04
N TYR A 140 0.75 31.68 -1.15
CA TYR A 140 1.67 31.72 -2.30
C TYR A 140 2.68 32.88 -2.16
N PRO A 141 3.96 32.70 -2.56
CA PRO A 141 4.54 31.47 -3.07
C PRO A 141 4.79 30.45 -1.96
N PHE A 142 4.56 29.18 -2.30
CA PHE A 142 4.84 28.08 -1.39
C PHE A 142 6.35 27.86 -1.24
N THR A 143 6.72 26.99 -0.29
CA THR A 143 8.11 26.51 -0.16
C THR A 143 8.64 26.04 -1.51
N ARG A 144 9.94 26.23 -1.76
CA ARG A 144 10.51 25.89 -3.05
C ARG A 144 10.59 24.37 -3.23
N ASN A 145 9.95 23.86 -4.27
CA ASN A 145 10.09 22.47 -4.71
C ASN A 145 11.54 22.20 -5.13
N ARG A 146 12.03 20.99 -4.87
CA ARG A 146 13.41 20.59 -5.18
C ARG A 146 13.72 20.71 -6.68
N ASP A 147 12.73 20.48 -7.52
CA ASP A 147 12.86 20.43 -8.97
C ASP A 147 12.41 21.75 -9.64
N ALA A 148 12.13 22.80 -8.86
CA ALA A 148 11.77 24.13 -9.36
C ALA A 148 12.94 24.84 -10.10
N PRO A 149 12.72 25.49 -11.26
CA PRO A 149 13.76 26.10 -12.08
C PRO A 149 14.61 27.16 -11.37
N ALA A 150 15.94 27.01 -11.37
CA ALA A 150 16.85 27.91 -10.65
C ALA A 150 16.81 29.37 -11.16
N PRO A 151 17.09 30.37 -10.31
CA PRO A 151 17.22 31.77 -10.73
C PRO A 151 18.15 31.94 -11.95
N GLY A 152 17.74 32.77 -12.90
CA GLY A 152 18.46 33.00 -14.16
C GLY A 152 18.22 31.96 -15.27
N THR A 153 17.39 30.95 -15.03
CA THR A 153 16.92 30.03 -16.09
C THR A 153 15.65 30.56 -16.77
N PRO A 154 15.36 30.15 -18.03
CA PRO A 154 14.10 30.48 -18.69
C PRO A 154 12.86 30.03 -17.90
N GLY A 155 12.94 28.89 -17.20
CA GLY A 155 11.85 28.41 -16.36
C GLY A 155 11.60 29.28 -15.12
N PHE A 156 12.62 29.94 -14.58
CA PHE A 156 12.45 30.90 -13.49
C PHE A 156 11.82 32.21 -13.98
N ALA A 157 12.15 32.66 -15.19
CA ALA A 157 11.51 33.82 -15.79
C ALA A 157 10.00 33.62 -16.02
N ALA A 158 9.53 32.37 -16.12
CA ALA A 158 8.10 32.07 -16.14
C ALA A 158 7.43 32.17 -14.76
N LEU A 159 8.18 32.00 -13.66
CA LEU A 159 7.68 32.15 -12.29
C LEU A 159 7.70 33.62 -11.82
N ASP A 160 8.69 34.38 -12.27
CA ASP A 160 8.84 35.84 -12.07
C ASP A 160 8.00 36.60 -13.11
N THR A 161 6.69 36.57 -12.89
CA THR A 161 5.65 37.10 -13.78
C THR A 161 5.64 38.63 -13.87
N ASN A 162 6.14 39.31 -12.84
CA ASN A 162 6.30 40.77 -12.86
C ASN A 162 7.68 41.21 -13.38
N SER A 163 8.59 40.26 -13.63
CA SER A 163 9.95 40.47 -14.14
C SER A 163 10.81 41.39 -13.28
N ASP A 164 10.64 41.35 -11.95
CA ASP A 164 11.42 42.13 -10.98
C ASP A 164 12.72 41.44 -10.54
N GLY A 165 12.95 40.21 -11.01
CA GLY A 165 14.12 39.38 -10.70
C GLY A 165 13.94 38.50 -9.46
N ALA A 166 12.77 38.52 -8.80
CA ALA A 166 12.48 37.80 -7.58
C ALA A 166 11.09 37.14 -7.61
N TRP A 167 11.06 35.80 -7.61
CA TRP A 167 9.81 35.05 -7.45
C TRP A 167 9.26 35.18 -6.02
N ASN A 168 8.17 35.94 -5.85
CA ASN A 168 7.60 36.33 -4.56
C ASN A 168 6.05 36.45 -4.59
N GLY A 169 5.44 36.99 -3.54
CA GLY A 169 3.98 37.13 -3.42
C GLY A 169 3.32 38.02 -4.49
N ALA A 170 4.07 38.97 -5.05
CA ALA A 170 3.60 39.83 -6.13
C ALA A 170 3.40 39.09 -7.47
N ASP A 171 3.90 37.86 -7.59
CA ASP A 171 3.74 37.06 -8.80
C ASP A 171 2.36 36.40 -8.93
N ALA A 172 1.95 36.21 -10.18
CA ALA A 172 0.73 35.52 -10.51
C ALA A 172 0.87 34.01 -10.19
N PRO A 173 -0.02 33.45 -9.34
CA PRO A 173 0.13 32.09 -8.83
C PRO A 173 -0.37 31.02 -9.81
N TYR A 174 -1.06 31.44 -10.87
CA TYR A 174 -1.79 30.57 -11.79
C TYR A 174 -1.34 30.73 -13.25
N ALA A 175 -1.14 31.96 -13.71
CA ALA A 175 -0.88 32.26 -15.11
C ALA A 175 0.31 31.50 -15.72
N PRO A 176 1.43 31.28 -15.01
CA PRO A 176 2.56 30.51 -15.55
C PRO A 176 2.21 29.07 -15.94
N TYR A 177 1.16 28.50 -15.35
CA TYR A 177 0.78 27.11 -15.52
C TYR A 177 -0.44 26.93 -16.41
N TYR A 178 -1.06 28.01 -16.90
CA TYR A 178 -2.29 27.90 -17.70
C TYR A 178 -1.97 27.42 -19.13
N PRO A 179 -2.46 26.25 -19.56
CA PRO A 179 -2.03 25.67 -20.83
C PRO A 179 -2.77 26.25 -22.06
N GLY A 180 -3.82 27.06 -21.86
CA GLY A 180 -4.59 27.73 -22.91
C GLY A 180 -6.06 27.28 -22.99
N ASP A 181 -6.91 28.18 -23.49
CA ASP A 181 -8.37 27.95 -23.56
C ASP A 181 -8.75 26.79 -24.51
N ASP A 182 -7.87 26.45 -25.45
CA ASP A 182 -8.02 25.36 -26.42
C ASP A 182 -7.68 23.97 -25.85
N ALA A 183 -6.93 23.93 -24.75
CA ALA A 183 -6.50 22.68 -24.11
C ALA A 183 -7.28 22.37 -22.81
N VAL A 184 -7.98 23.36 -22.24
CA VAL A 184 -8.72 23.23 -20.98
C VAL A 184 -10.22 23.25 -21.24
N ASP A 185 -10.91 22.17 -20.90
CA ASP A 185 -12.38 22.14 -20.95
C ASP A 185 -12.98 22.74 -19.68
N TRP A 186 -12.44 22.38 -18.52
CA TRP A 186 -12.92 22.82 -17.21
C TRP A 186 -11.78 23.43 -16.39
N ALA A 187 -12.06 24.55 -15.74
CA ALA A 187 -11.18 25.07 -14.69
C ALA A 187 -11.43 24.25 -13.42
N GLY A 188 -10.38 23.96 -12.67
CA GLY A 188 -10.46 23.32 -11.37
C GLY A 188 -9.74 24.16 -10.32
N LEU A 189 -10.15 24.07 -9.05
CA LEU A 189 -9.35 24.62 -7.95
C LEU A 189 -9.40 23.68 -6.74
N THR A 190 -8.24 23.41 -6.16
CA THR A 190 -8.15 22.79 -4.84
C THR A 190 -8.21 23.89 -3.77
N ALA A 191 -9.28 23.91 -2.98
CA ALA A 191 -9.46 24.84 -1.88
C ALA A 191 -9.96 24.10 -0.63
N LEU A 192 -9.09 24.02 0.38
CA LEU A 192 -9.34 23.31 1.63
C LEU A 192 -9.52 24.32 2.76
N HIS A 193 -10.37 23.99 3.73
CA HIS A 193 -10.32 24.65 5.03
C HIS A 193 -9.18 24.01 5.85
N ASP A 194 -8.04 24.69 5.87
CA ASP A 194 -6.82 24.28 6.57
C ASP A 194 -6.05 25.54 6.98
N ASP A 195 -5.98 25.84 8.28
CA ASP A 195 -5.26 27.00 8.83
C ASP A 195 -3.84 26.62 9.33
N THR A 196 -3.36 25.41 9.05
CA THR A 196 -2.03 24.97 9.50
C THR A 196 -0.88 25.58 8.69
N GLY A 197 -1.10 25.88 7.41
CA GLY A 197 -0.06 26.36 6.50
C GLY A 197 1.14 25.40 6.37
N GLY A 198 0.93 24.10 6.57
CA GLY A 198 2.00 23.09 6.65
C GLY A 198 2.75 23.06 8.00
N GLY A 199 2.28 23.82 8.99
CA GLY A 199 2.84 23.89 10.34
C GLY A 199 2.25 22.86 11.31
N ALA A 200 2.19 23.23 12.60
CA ALA A 200 1.63 22.37 13.63
C ALA A 200 0.12 22.13 13.41
N ALA A 201 -0.35 20.95 13.82
CA ALA A 201 -1.76 20.59 13.72
C ALA A 201 -2.63 21.47 14.62
N VAL A 202 -3.64 22.13 14.03
CA VAL A 202 -4.58 22.99 14.75
C VAL A 202 -5.97 22.82 14.16
N ASN A 203 -6.95 22.58 15.02
CA ASN A 203 -8.36 22.58 14.63
C ASN A 203 -8.90 24.01 14.73
N THR A 204 -9.51 24.52 13.66
CA THR A 204 -10.09 25.87 13.62
C THR A 204 -11.49 25.83 13.01
N LEU A 205 -12.31 26.85 13.30
CA LEU A 205 -13.61 26.99 12.64
C LEU A 205 -13.42 27.72 11.31
N PRO A 206 -14.18 27.36 10.26
CA PRO A 206 -14.19 28.12 9.02
C PRO A 206 -14.75 29.52 9.26
N LYS A 207 -14.08 30.53 8.70
CA LYS A 207 -14.49 31.94 8.81
C LYS A 207 -15.63 32.21 7.82
N ASP A 208 -16.50 33.17 8.14
CA ASP A 208 -17.56 33.56 7.22
C ASP A 208 -16.97 34.09 5.90
N GLY A 209 -17.41 33.52 4.77
CA GLY A 209 -16.93 33.89 3.44
C GLY A 209 -15.52 33.38 3.09
N GLU A 210 -14.95 32.48 3.88
CA GLU A 210 -13.60 31.93 3.66
C GLU A 210 -13.45 31.30 2.27
N LEU A 211 -14.34 30.40 1.85
CA LEU A 211 -14.27 29.78 0.53
C LEU A 211 -14.28 30.82 -0.60
N ALA A 212 -15.22 31.77 -0.54
CA ALA A 212 -15.29 32.84 -1.54
C ALA A 212 -13.96 33.61 -1.58
N SER A 213 -13.38 33.92 -0.42
CA SER A 213 -12.09 34.61 -0.34
C SER A 213 -10.90 33.83 -0.91
N LEU A 214 -10.91 32.49 -0.79
CA LEU A 214 -9.89 31.62 -1.40
C LEU A 214 -10.03 31.62 -2.94
N LEU A 215 -11.26 31.57 -3.46
CA LEU A 215 -11.54 31.55 -4.89
C LEU A 215 -11.34 32.92 -5.56
N THR A 216 -11.58 34.02 -4.84
CA THR A 216 -11.38 35.38 -5.35
C THR A 216 -10.00 35.96 -5.03
N GLY A 217 -9.13 35.21 -4.35
CA GLY A 217 -7.76 35.62 -4.02
C GLY A 217 -7.65 36.65 -2.88
N THR A 218 -8.75 36.98 -2.20
CA THR A 218 -8.77 37.99 -1.12
C THR A 218 -8.31 37.43 0.22
N ALA A 219 -8.14 36.11 0.34
CA ALA A 219 -7.60 35.45 1.54
C ALA A 219 -6.09 35.63 1.74
N ARG A 220 -5.36 36.21 0.78
CA ARG A 220 -3.89 36.29 0.74
C ARG A 220 -3.25 36.80 2.03
N GLY A 221 -2.27 36.05 2.56
CA GLY A 221 -1.57 36.35 3.82
C GLY A 221 -0.56 37.50 3.71
N ALA A 222 -0.10 38.04 4.84
CA ALA A 222 0.80 39.21 4.89
C ALA A 222 2.16 39.03 4.17
N ALA A 223 2.60 37.79 3.95
CA ALA A 223 3.79 37.47 3.16
C ALA A 223 3.55 37.44 1.64
N SER A 224 2.28 37.45 1.20
CA SER A 224 1.88 37.29 -0.20
C SER A 224 1.57 38.60 -0.93
N VAL A 225 1.52 39.74 -0.21
CA VAL A 225 1.40 41.08 -0.80
C VAL A 225 2.07 42.09 0.14
N GLU A 226 3.25 42.63 -0.23
CA GLU A 226 3.76 43.83 0.46
C GLU A 226 2.79 44.99 0.22
N ALA A 227 2.50 45.76 1.27
CA ALA A 227 1.51 46.84 1.22
C ALA A 227 1.82 47.86 0.10
N GLY A 228 1.09 47.77 -1.03
CA GLY A 228 1.18 48.70 -2.16
C GLY A 228 1.48 48.10 -3.52
N GLN A 229 1.75 46.78 -3.64
CA GLN A 229 1.94 46.11 -4.92
C GLN A 229 0.68 45.34 -5.35
N SER A 230 0.20 45.56 -6.58
CA SER A 230 -0.93 44.83 -7.16
C SER A 230 -0.42 43.73 -8.08
N ASP A 231 -0.94 42.52 -7.93
CA ASP A 231 -0.71 41.37 -8.84
C ASP A 231 -1.53 41.45 -10.14
N GLY A 232 -2.04 42.64 -10.49
CA GLY A 232 -2.90 42.84 -11.66
C GLY A 232 -4.29 42.19 -11.57
N GLY A 233 -4.70 41.65 -10.41
CA GLY A 233 -5.95 40.91 -10.25
C GLY A 233 -5.88 39.45 -10.67
N GLU A 234 -4.68 38.93 -10.94
CA GLU A 234 -4.48 37.55 -11.40
C GLU A 234 -4.59 36.49 -10.28
N SER A 235 -4.64 36.91 -9.01
CA SER A 235 -5.01 36.05 -7.88
C SER A 235 -6.50 35.69 -7.82
N ASN A 236 -7.37 36.45 -8.49
CA ASN A 236 -8.79 36.12 -8.53
C ASN A 236 -9.02 34.98 -9.52
N PHE A 237 -8.90 33.75 -9.02
CA PHE A 237 -9.02 32.54 -9.82
C PHE A 237 -10.40 32.43 -10.47
N TYR A 238 -11.46 32.63 -9.69
CA TYR A 238 -12.84 32.48 -10.15
C TYR A 238 -13.17 33.43 -11.31
N GLU A 239 -12.86 34.71 -11.15
CA GLU A 239 -13.10 35.72 -12.19
C GLU A 239 -12.25 35.43 -13.44
N SER A 240 -10.96 35.16 -13.25
CA SER A 240 -10.02 35.02 -14.35
C SER A 240 -10.25 33.73 -15.15
N TYR A 241 -10.42 32.59 -14.48
CA TYR A 241 -10.38 31.27 -15.13
C TYR A 241 -11.74 30.61 -15.28
N ALA A 242 -12.74 30.97 -14.49
CA ALA A 242 -14.10 30.45 -14.65
C ALA A 242 -15.02 31.45 -15.39
N VAL A 243 -15.08 32.71 -14.96
CA VAL A 243 -16.01 33.70 -15.53
C VAL A 243 -15.54 34.22 -16.88
N ARG A 244 -14.37 34.89 -16.95
CA ARG A 244 -13.89 35.55 -18.18
C ARG A 244 -13.60 34.58 -19.31
N ARG A 245 -13.21 33.35 -18.98
CA ARG A 245 -12.90 32.28 -19.94
C ARG A 245 -14.08 31.35 -20.21
N ASP A 246 -15.24 31.62 -19.60
CA ASP A 246 -16.47 30.84 -19.76
C ASP A 246 -16.28 29.33 -19.50
N LYS A 247 -15.48 28.99 -18.47
CA LYS A 247 -15.18 27.59 -18.11
C LYS A 247 -16.01 27.17 -16.90
N PRO A 248 -16.62 25.98 -16.90
CA PRO A 248 -17.16 25.38 -15.69
C PRO A 248 -16.04 25.17 -14.67
N LEU A 249 -16.37 25.31 -13.39
CA LEU A 249 -15.45 25.16 -12.27
C LEU A 249 -15.71 23.85 -11.52
N LEU A 250 -14.68 23.01 -11.44
CA LEU A 250 -14.60 21.88 -10.52
C LEU A 250 -13.91 22.34 -9.22
N LEU A 251 -14.62 22.30 -8.11
CA LEU A 251 -14.07 22.61 -6.80
C LEU A 251 -13.69 21.33 -6.07
N GLN A 252 -12.40 21.09 -5.81
CA GLN A 252 -11.96 20.07 -4.86
C GLN A 252 -11.80 20.69 -3.48
N THR A 253 -12.42 20.08 -2.46
CA THR A 253 -12.43 20.64 -1.11
C THR A 253 -12.44 19.57 -0.02
N ALA A 254 -12.02 19.97 1.19
CA ALA A 254 -12.24 19.25 2.43
C ALA A 254 -11.98 20.21 3.61
N ALA A 255 -12.24 19.74 4.83
CA ALA A 255 -11.95 20.49 6.05
C ALA A 255 -11.03 19.71 6.98
N TYR A 256 -9.97 20.38 7.43
CA TYR A 256 -8.95 19.83 8.30
C TYR A 256 -9.55 19.46 9.66
N PHE A 257 -9.27 18.24 10.12
CA PHE A 257 -9.53 17.84 11.48
C PHE A 257 -8.47 16.86 11.93
N SER A 258 -7.90 17.09 13.11
CA SER A 258 -7.01 16.14 13.77
C SER A 258 -7.56 15.78 15.15
N PRO A 259 -7.77 14.47 15.45
CA PRO A 259 -8.17 14.03 16.79
C PRO A 259 -7.12 14.33 17.87
N SER A 260 -5.86 14.53 17.49
CA SER A 260 -4.77 14.84 18.41
C SER A 260 -4.50 16.34 18.56
N ALA A 261 -5.13 17.19 17.74
CA ALA A 261 -5.06 18.64 17.87
C ALA A 261 -6.12 19.17 18.85
N GLY A 262 -5.76 20.21 19.62
CA GLY A 262 -6.73 20.97 20.41
C GLY A 262 -7.54 21.92 19.51
N GLY A 263 -8.74 22.29 19.96
CA GLY A 263 -9.60 23.26 19.27
C GLY A 263 -11.07 22.84 19.19
N PRO A 264 -11.83 23.43 18.25
CA PRO A 264 -13.23 23.08 17.98
C PRO A 264 -13.42 21.61 17.58
N SER A 265 -14.65 21.11 17.74
CA SER A 265 -14.96 19.71 17.45
C SER A 265 -15.13 19.46 15.94
N GLU A 266 -14.92 18.21 15.52
CA GLU A 266 -15.19 17.78 14.14
C GLU A 266 -16.61 18.17 13.66
N ALA A 267 -17.59 18.06 14.56
CA ALA A 267 -19.00 18.36 14.31
C ALA A 267 -19.28 19.86 14.11
N ASP A 268 -18.40 20.74 14.56
CA ASP A 268 -18.51 22.18 14.29
C ASP A 268 -17.80 22.54 12.97
N ILE A 269 -16.63 21.93 12.72
CA ILE A 269 -15.74 22.28 11.61
C ILE A 269 -16.30 21.79 10.28
N LYS A 270 -16.50 20.47 10.11
CA LYS A 270 -16.85 19.88 8.82
C LYS A 270 -18.25 20.31 8.35
N PRO A 271 -19.30 20.27 9.18
CA PRO A 271 -20.62 20.79 8.79
C PRO A 271 -20.65 22.31 8.58
N GLY A 272 -19.80 23.08 9.29
CA GLY A 272 -19.63 24.52 9.06
C GLY A 272 -19.08 24.80 7.67
N TRP A 273 -17.98 24.14 7.31
CA TRP A 273 -17.33 24.30 6.01
C TRP A 273 -18.23 23.82 4.87
N TRP A 274 -18.85 22.64 5.03
CA TRP A 274 -19.72 22.06 4.00
C TRP A 274 -20.92 22.94 3.69
N ARG A 275 -21.57 23.55 4.70
CA ARG A 275 -22.65 24.52 4.48
C ARG A 275 -22.18 25.77 3.75
N GLN A 276 -20.98 26.26 4.05
CA GLN A 276 -20.40 27.38 3.33
C GLN A 276 -20.15 27.03 1.86
N VAL A 277 -19.55 25.86 1.59
CA VAL A 277 -19.31 25.35 0.24
C VAL A 277 -20.59 25.27 -0.59
N LEU A 278 -21.62 24.61 -0.05
CA LEU A 278 -22.93 24.51 -0.72
C LEU A 278 -23.61 25.87 -0.87
N GLY A 279 -23.47 26.73 0.13
CA GLY A 279 -24.05 28.07 0.14
C GLY A 279 -23.39 29.03 -0.85
N GLU A 280 -22.11 28.88 -1.15
CA GLU A 280 -21.38 29.68 -2.16
C GLU A 280 -21.63 29.18 -3.59
N ALA A 281 -21.92 27.89 -3.76
CA ALA A 281 -22.31 27.31 -5.05
C ALA A 281 -23.78 27.59 -5.45
N ALA A 282 -24.55 28.27 -4.60
CA ALA A 282 -25.94 28.61 -4.88
C ALA A 282 -26.09 29.66 -6.00
N PRO A 283 -27.24 29.70 -6.69
CA PRO A 283 -27.53 30.73 -7.69
C PRO A 283 -27.34 32.15 -7.14
N GLY A 284 -26.77 33.05 -7.95
CA GLY A 284 -26.46 34.43 -7.61
C GLY A 284 -25.11 34.64 -6.91
N LYS A 285 -24.31 33.59 -6.70
CA LYS A 285 -22.97 33.67 -6.10
C LYS A 285 -21.89 33.14 -7.06
N LEU A 286 -21.27 32.00 -6.75
CA LEU A 286 -20.22 31.38 -7.55
C LEU A 286 -20.82 30.38 -8.55
N GLU A 287 -21.71 30.87 -9.42
CA GLU A 287 -22.53 30.08 -10.34
C GLU A 287 -21.74 29.20 -11.33
N ARG A 288 -20.45 29.47 -11.55
CA ARG A 288 -19.61 28.60 -12.39
C ARG A 288 -19.19 27.30 -11.71
N ILE A 289 -19.38 27.15 -10.39
CA ILE A 289 -19.15 25.88 -9.70
C ILE A 289 -20.13 24.83 -10.25
N ALA A 290 -19.61 23.94 -11.10
CA ALA A 290 -20.36 22.92 -11.80
C ALA A 290 -20.23 21.53 -11.15
N ALA A 291 -19.14 21.30 -10.40
CA ALA A 291 -18.95 20.10 -9.62
C ALA A 291 -18.19 20.41 -8.32
N ILE A 292 -18.58 19.73 -7.24
CA ILE A 292 -17.87 19.78 -5.96
C ILE A 292 -17.41 18.37 -5.62
N VAL A 293 -16.12 18.21 -5.37
CA VAL A 293 -15.50 16.94 -5.04
C VAL A 293 -14.90 17.04 -3.65
N TRP A 294 -15.49 16.32 -2.70
CA TRP A 294 -14.95 16.23 -1.35
C TRP A 294 -13.78 15.23 -1.30
N ASP A 295 -12.70 15.56 -0.59
CA ASP A 295 -11.61 14.63 -0.29
C ASP A 295 -11.92 13.76 0.93
N GLU A 296 -12.44 12.56 0.68
CA GLU A 296 -12.84 11.59 1.68
C GLU A 296 -11.68 10.64 1.99
N LYS A 297 -10.64 11.15 2.66
CA LYS A 297 -9.40 10.40 2.97
C LYS A 297 -8.83 10.72 4.34
N THR A 298 -7.93 9.86 4.82
CA THR A 298 -7.03 10.19 5.93
C THR A 298 -5.61 10.42 5.44
N GLU A 299 -4.89 11.31 6.12
CA GLU A 299 -3.48 11.59 5.84
C GLU A 299 -2.67 11.58 7.13
N VAL A 300 -1.36 11.34 7.01
CA VAL A 300 -0.42 11.48 8.11
C VAL A 300 0.40 12.74 7.83
N GLY A 301 0.36 13.71 8.74
CA GLY A 301 1.11 14.96 8.57
C GLY A 301 2.62 14.74 8.52
N ASP A 302 3.36 15.75 8.03
CA ASP A 302 4.79 15.67 7.68
C ASP A 302 5.73 15.22 8.81
N ALA A 303 5.30 15.29 10.08
CA ALA A 303 6.06 14.78 11.23
C ALA A 303 5.79 13.30 11.57
N GLY A 304 4.96 12.59 10.79
CA GLY A 304 4.65 11.17 10.97
C GLY A 304 3.80 10.81 12.20
N ASN A 305 3.44 11.79 13.04
CA ASN A 305 2.82 11.59 14.36
C ASN A 305 1.40 12.16 14.51
N THR A 306 0.86 12.82 13.48
CA THR A 306 -0.49 13.41 13.53
C THR A 306 -1.33 12.84 12.41
N ILE A 307 -2.47 12.24 12.76
CA ILE A 307 -3.49 11.82 11.81
C ILE A 307 -4.35 13.04 11.47
N ILE A 308 -4.52 13.29 10.18
CA ILE A 308 -5.44 14.27 9.63
C ILE A 308 -6.61 13.48 9.03
N ASP A 309 -7.82 13.76 9.48
CA ASP A 309 -9.03 13.10 9.03
C ASP A 309 -9.90 14.07 8.23
N TRP A 310 -9.83 13.97 6.91
CA TRP A 310 -10.61 14.80 5.98
C TRP A 310 -12.04 14.25 5.75
N ARG A 311 -12.34 13.03 6.21
CA ARG A 311 -13.58 12.30 5.84
C ARG A 311 -14.83 12.97 6.40
N LEU A 312 -15.82 13.22 5.55
CA LEU A 312 -17.11 13.80 5.91
C LEU A 312 -18.07 12.76 6.50
N THR A 313 -18.00 11.51 6.05
CA THR A 313 -19.04 10.50 6.33
C THR A 313 -18.70 9.51 7.44
N ARG A 314 -17.50 9.61 8.02
CA ARG A 314 -17.03 8.63 9.01
C ARG A 314 -17.74 8.75 10.36
N ASN A 315 -18.00 9.98 10.78
CA ASN A 315 -18.74 10.30 12.00
C ASN A 315 -20.23 10.42 11.66
N ALA A 316 -21.08 9.70 12.38
CA ALA A 316 -22.52 9.63 12.08
C ALA A 316 -23.22 10.99 12.18
N ASP A 317 -22.89 11.79 13.19
CA ASP A 317 -23.50 13.11 13.42
C ASP A 317 -23.07 14.10 12.32
N VAL A 318 -21.80 14.05 11.91
CA VAL A 318 -21.27 14.85 10.80
C VAL A 318 -21.90 14.42 9.48
N ALA A 319 -22.02 13.12 9.23
CA ALA A 319 -22.62 12.57 8.03
C ALA A 319 -24.10 12.97 7.91
N GLU A 320 -24.85 12.92 9.01
CA GLU A 320 -26.25 13.35 9.06
C GLU A 320 -26.40 14.84 8.77
N ALA A 321 -25.56 15.69 9.39
CA ALA A 321 -25.56 17.12 9.11
C ALA A 321 -25.17 17.43 7.66
N ALA A 322 -24.20 16.70 7.10
CA ALA A 322 -23.78 16.83 5.71
C ALA A 322 -24.89 16.42 4.73
N ALA A 323 -25.59 15.32 5.04
CA ALA A 323 -26.72 14.83 4.27
C ALA A 323 -27.89 15.82 4.27
N ALA A 324 -28.20 16.42 5.42
CA ALA A 324 -29.23 17.45 5.55
C ALA A 324 -28.87 18.68 4.69
N ALA A 325 -27.64 19.18 4.81
CA ALA A 325 -27.18 20.32 4.02
C ALA A 325 -27.21 20.03 2.51
N ALA A 326 -26.80 18.82 2.10
CA ALA A 326 -26.84 18.41 0.68
C ALA A 326 -28.28 18.38 0.13
N LYS A 327 -29.25 17.90 0.92
CA LYS A 327 -30.69 17.88 0.55
C LYS A 327 -31.29 19.28 0.42
N GLU A 328 -30.82 20.24 1.21
CA GLU A 328 -31.25 21.64 1.16
C GLU A 328 -30.56 22.44 0.05
N SER A 329 -29.45 21.91 -0.49
CA SER A 329 -28.68 22.58 -1.54
C SER A 329 -29.37 22.53 -2.91
N THR A 330 -28.92 23.39 -3.81
CA THR A 330 -29.36 23.39 -5.22
C THR A 330 -28.56 22.43 -6.10
N LEU A 331 -27.56 21.74 -5.54
CA LEU A 331 -26.72 20.80 -6.28
C LEU A 331 -27.41 19.46 -6.48
N VAL A 332 -27.09 18.82 -7.60
CA VAL A 332 -27.65 17.51 -7.96
C VAL A 332 -26.77 16.42 -7.37
N THR A 333 -27.39 15.51 -6.61
CA THR A 333 -26.80 14.22 -6.23
C THR A 333 -27.25 13.15 -7.23
N GLY A 334 -26.45 12.10 -7.39
CA GLY A 334 -26.66 11.05 -8.39
C GLY A 334 -27.89 10.17 -8.14
N PRO A 335 -28.22 9.29 -9.11
CA PRO A 335 -27.49 9.05 -10.36
C PRO A 335 -27.66 10.19 -11.37
N VAL A 336 -26.57 10.60 -12.03
CA VAL A 336 -26.55 11.64 -13.09
C VAL A 336 -26.25 11.06 -14.48
N THR A 337 -26.00 9.76 -14.56
CA THR A 337 -25.80 8.98 -15.79
C THR A 337 -26.61 7.68 -15.70
N ASP A 338 -26.74 6.99 -16.84
CA ASP A 338 -27.34 5.66 -16.85
C ASP A 338 -26.58 4.70 -15.94
N THR A 339 -27.30 3.91 -15.15
CA THR A 339 -26.66 2.90 -14.29
C THR A 339 -26.42 1.63 -15.09
N VAL A 340 -25.17 1.17 -15.09
CA VAL A 340 -24.77 -0.05 -15.80
C VAL A 340 -24.14 -1.02 -14.80
N GLN A 341 -24.78 -2.18 -14.67
CA GLN A 341 -24.27 -3.30 -13.87
C GLN A 341 -23.32 -4.16 -14.73
N GLY A 342 -22.17 -4.56 -14.18
CA GLY A 342 -21.27 -5.52 -14.85
C GLY A 342 -20.35 -4.97 -15.94
N LEU A 343 -20.06 -3.66 -15.94
CA LEU A 343 -19.08 -3.02 -16.83
C LEU A 343 -17.64 -3.55 -16.66
N GLY A 344 -17.35 -4.18 -15.52
CA GLY A 344 -16.10 -4.90 -15.28
C GLY A 344 -16.10 -6.25 -16.01
N GLY A 345 -15.17 -6.42 -16.96
CA GLY A 345 -14.93 -7.70 -17.63
C GLY A 345 -14.66 -8.86 -16.66
N VAL A 346 -15.36 -9.96 -16.95
CA VAL A 346 -15.46 -11.28 -16.30
C VAL A 346 -16.09 -11.27 -14.89
N PRO A 347 -17.34 -11.73 -14.73
CA PRO A 347 -17.90 -12.00 -13.41
C PRO A 347 -16.99 -13.01 -12.72
N GLY A 348 -16.50 -12.63 -11.54
CA GLY A 348 -15.67 -13.49 -10.73
C GLY A 348 -16.30 -14.86 -10.50
N ASN A 349 -15.49 -15.93 -10.37
CA ASN A 349 -15.98 -17.23 -9.89
C ASN A 349 -16.32 -17.17 -8.39
N THR A 350 -17.14 -16.20 -7.99
CA THR A 350 -17.60 -16.04 -6.62
C THR A 350 -18.87 -16.85 -6.46
N LEU A 351 -18.75 -17.96 -5.75
CA LEU A 351 -19.89 -18.79 -5.41
C LEU A 351 -20.69 -18.08 -4.30
N SER A 352 -22.00 -17.93 -4.50
CA SER A 352 -22.92 -17.36 -3.51
C SER A 352 -24.04 -18.35 -3.19
N GLY A 353 -24.73 -18.15 -2.06
CA GLY A 353 -25.88 -18.98 -1.67
C GLY A 353 -25.54 -20.46 -1.45
N VAL A 354 -26.36 -21.35 -2.02
CA VAL A 354 -26.26 -22.81 -1.81
C VAL A 354 -24.91 -23.39 -2.29
N PRO A 355 -24.38 -23.06 -3.48
CA PRO A 355 -23.04 -23.47 -3.89
C PRO A 355 -21.94 -23.10 -2.90
N ALA A 356 -21.96 -21.88 -2.35
CA ALA A 356 -20.98 -21.44 -1.36
C ALA A 356 -21.05 -22.26 -0.08
N ALA A 357 -22.27 -22.52 0.40
CA ALA A 357 -22.52 -23.34 1.58
C ALA A 357 -22.06 -24.80 1.38
N ILE A 358 -22.24 -25.37 0.19
CA ILE A 358 -21.75 -26.72 -0.15
C ILE A 358 -20.24 -26.79 -0.07
N VAL A 359 -19.53 -25.81 -0.66
CA VAL A 359 -18.05 -25.78 -0.61
C VAL A 359 -17.56 -25.61 0.83
N ALA A 360 -18.16 -24.70 1.60
CA ALA A 360 -17.82 -24.53 3.01
C ALA A 360 -18.06 -25.82 3.83
N ALA A 361 -19.19 -26.50 3.61
CA ALA A 361 -19.48 -27.79 4.25
C ALA A 361 -18.48 -28.87 3.83
N ALA A 362 -18.05 -28.89 2.56
CA ALA A 362 -17.05 -29.84 2.07
C ALA A 362 -15.67 -29.59 2.70
N VAL A 363 -15.25 -28.34 2.87
CA VAL A 363 -14.00 -27.98 3.57
C VAL A 363 -14.05 -28.44 5.04
N LEU A 364 -15.18 -28.18 5.73
CA LEU A 364 -15.39 -28.64 7.10
C LEU A 364 -15.37 -30.17 7.21
N ALA A 365 -16.06 -30.86 6.31
CA ALA A 365 -16.08 -32.33 6.25
C ALA A 365 -14.67 -32.89 5.97
N GLY A 366 -13.91 -32.27 5.07
CA GLY A 366 -12.53 -32.62 4.77
C GLY A 366 -11.61 -32.46 5.98
N ALA A 367 -11.75 -31.36 6.72
CA ALA A 367 -10.99 -31.12 7.96
C ALA A 367 -11.32 -32.17 9.04
N LEU A 368 -12.60 -32.50 9.23
CA LEU A 368 -13.02 -33.56 10.14
C LEU A 368 -12.46 -34.93 9.70
N LEU A 369 -12.50 -35.23 8.40
CA LEU A 369 -11.95 -36.47 7.87
C LEU A 369 -10.45 -36.56 8.13
N LEU A 370 -9.68 -35.49 7.85
CA LEU A 370 -8.25 -35.41 8.16
C LEU A 370 -7.95 -35.56 9.65
N TRP A 371 -8.85 -35.12 10.53
CA TRP A 371 -8.71 -35.30 11.97
C TRP A 371 -8.93 -36.76 12.41
N PHE A 372 -9.96 -37.43 11.88
CA PHE A 372 -10.34 -38.77 12.32
C PHE A 372 -9.61 -39.93 11.62
N LEU A 373 -9.08 -39.71 10.41
CA LEU A 373 -8.40 -40.75 9.62
C LEU A 373 -7.24 -41.44 10.37
N PRO A 374 -6.31 -40.72 11.04
CA PRO A 374 -5.19 -41.33 11.75
C PRO A 374 -5.61 -42.09 13.00
N VAL A 375 -6.76 -41.70 13.57
CA VAL A 375 -7.32 -42.29 14.78
C VAL A 375 -8.04 -43.60 14.47
N ARG A 376 -8.77 -43.66 13.34
CA ARG A 376 -9.62 -44.80 12.98
C ARG A 376 -8.94 -45.84 12.09
N LEU A 377 -8.03 -45.45 11.19
CA LEU A 377 -7.40 -46.38 10.25
C LEU A 377 -6.06 -46.91 10.78
N ARG A 378 -5.99 -48.22 11.05
CA ARG A 378 -4.74 -48.93 11.43
C ARG A 378 -3.52 -48.64 10.52
N PRO A 379 -3.63 -48.58 9.17
CA PRO A 379 -2.47 -48.27 8.32
C PRO A 379 -1.95 -46.83 8.47
N ALA A 380 -2.77 -45.89 8.93
CA ALA A 380 -2.36 -44.50 9.11
C ALA A 380 -1.34 -44.33 10.27
N LYS A 381 -1.26 -45.27 11.22
CA LYS A 381 -0.16 -45.31 12.21
C LYS A 381 1.21 -45.45 11.56
N GLY A 382 1.28 -46.09 10.39
CA GLY A 382 2.51 -46.24 9.62
C GLY A 382 2.98 -44.95 8.94
N TRP A 383 2.14 -43.91 8.87
CA TRP A 383 2.45 -42.63 8.22
C TRP A 383 3.10 -41.61 9.13
N MET A 384 3.06 -41.85 10.44
CA MET A 384 3.52 -40.92 11.45
C MET A 384 5.01 -40.60 11.31
N TYR A 385 5.38 -39.41 11.79
CA TYR A 385 6.77 -38.96 11.85
C TYR A 385 7.62 -39.92 12.69
N SER A 386 8.67 -40.47 12.08
CA SER A 386 9.54 -41.48 12.71
C SER A 386 11.03 -41.19 12.53
N ASP A 387 11.40 -39.98 12.11
CA ASP A 387 12.80 -39.61 11.88
C ASP A 387 13.56 -39.59 13.21
N LYS A 388 14.70 -40.28 13.25
CA LYS A 388 15.59 -40.39 14.42
C LYS A 388 16.66 -39.29 14.45
N SER A 389 16.73 -38.45 13.42
CA SER A 389 17.66 -37.32 13.35
C SER A 389 17.46 -36.32 14.51
N SER A 390 18.55 -35.69 14.94
CA SER A 390 18.50 -34.56 15.90
C SER A 390 17.87 -33.30 15.28
N ARG A 391 17.84 -33.22 13.94
CA ARG A 391 17.21 -32.15 13.16
C ARG A 391 15.77 -32.54 12.82
N ASP A 392 14.81 -31.67 13.10
CA ASP A 392 13.39 -31.92 12.83
C ASP A 392 13.02 -31.52 11.40
N SER A 393 12.96 -32.52 10.51
CA SER A 393 12.67 -32.35 9.08
C SER A 393 11.31 -31.70 8.81
N ARG A 394 10.36 -31.76 9.75
CA ARG A 394 9.07 -31.04 9.66
C ARG A 394 9.24 -29.53 9.68
N VAL A 395 10.18 -29.04 10.50
CA VAL A 395 10.47 -27.60 10.59
C VAL A 395 11.12 -27.11 9.30
N ASP A 396 12.03 -27.90 8.72
CA ASP A 396 12.60 -27.57 7.40
C ASP A 396 11.53 -27.58 6.30
N LEU A 397 10.61 -28.55 6.29
CA LEU A 397 9.51 -28.58 5.31
C LEU A 397 8.63 -27.34 5.42
N MET A 398 8.21 -26.94 6.63
CA MET A 398 7.42 -25.72 6.83
C MET A 398 8.18 -24.45 6.41
N ARG A 399 9.49 -24.39 6.66
CA ARG A 399 10.35 -23.30 6.18
C ARG A 399 10.43 -23.28 4.65
N GLY A 400 10.42 -24.46 4.02
CA GLY A 400 10.33 -24.64 2.57
C GLY A 400 9.02 -24.10 1.99
N VAL A 401 7.89 -24.34 2.66
CA VAL A 401 6.59 -23.76 2.28
C VAL A 401 6.62 -22.24 2.42
N ALA A 402 7.10 -21.73 3.56
CA ALA A 402 7.18 -20.30 3.82
C ALA A 402 8.02 -19.56 2.77
N ILE A 403 9.21 -20.08 2.44
CA ILE A 403 10.07 -19.45 1.42
C ILE A 403 9.46 -19.55 0.02
N LEU A 404 8.75 -20.64 -0.31
CA LEU A 404 8.05 -20.74 -1.59
C LEU A 404 6.94 -19.68 -1.71
N PHE A 405 6.18 -19.44 -0.62
CA PHE A 405 5.17 -18.39 -0.59
C PHE A 405 5.79 -17.00 -0.76
N VAL A 406 6.92 -16.74 -0.11
CA VAL A 406 7.69 -15.50 -0.31
C VAL A 406 8.09 -15.32 -1.77
N VAL A 407 8.67 -16.36 -2.40
CA VAL A 407 9.08 -16.29 -3.82
C VAL A 407 7.90 -15.99 -4.73
N VAL A 408 6.78 -16.70 -4.58
CA VAL A 408 5.60 -16.50 -5.43
C VAL A 408 5.07 -15.07 -5.28
N ASN A 409 4.93 -14.60 -4.04
CA ASN A 409 4.36 -13.29 -3.73
C ASN A 409 5.29 -12.13 -4.14
N HIS A 410 6.61 -12.31 -4.10
CA HIS A 410 7.57 -11.27 -4.50
C HIS A 410 7.75 -11.13 -6.01
N VAL A 411 7.56 -12.21 -6.78
CA VAL A 411 7.65 -12.16 -8.25
C VAL A 411 6.43 -11.45 -8.85
N GLY A 412 5.26 -11.55 -8.23
CA GLY A 412 4.09 -10.72 -8.57
C GLY A 412 3.42 -10.99 -9.92
N MET A 413 3.79 -12.04 -10.66
CA MET A 413 3.16 -12.37 -11.94
C MET A 413 1.81 -13.07 -11.76
N THR A 414 0.80 -12.70 -12.56
CA THR A 414 -0.50 -13.39 -12.59
C THR A 414 -0.33 -14.85 -13.02
N SER A 415 -0.64 -15.81 -12.13
CA SER A 415 -0.40 -17.24 -12.39
C SER A 415 -1.28 -18.16 -11.53
N LEU A 416 -1.28 -19.46 -11.86
CA LEU A 416 -1.94 -20.48 -11.04
C LEU A 416 -1.27 -20.68 -9.67
N PHE A 417 -0.02 -20.26 -9.49
CA PHE A 417 0.68 -20.37 -8.20
C PHE A 417 0.07 -19.44 -7.14
N GLN A 418 -0.45 -18.27 -7.53
CA GLN A 418 -1.07 -17.33 -6.60
C GLN A 418 -2.32 -17.91 -5.93
N LEU A 419 -3.02 -18.85 -6.61
CA LEU A 419 -4.16 -19.58 -6.05
C LEU A 419 -3.79 -20.38 -4.78
N LEU A 420 -2.51 -20.71 -4.60
CA LEU A 420 -2.02 -21.52 -3.48
C LEU A 420 -1.32 -20.70 -2.38
N THR A 421 -0.90 -19.46 -2.65
CA THR A 421 -0.01 -18.67 -1.76
C THR A 421 -0.64 -17.39 -1.20
N GLN A 422 -1.65 -16.81 -1.86
CA GLN A 422 -2.31 -15.57 -1.40
C GLN A 422 -3.42 -15.86 -0.41
N GLU A 423 -3.04 -16.01 0.87
CA GLU A 423 -3.95 -16.23 2.00
C GLU A 423 -4.90 -17.44 1.83
N THR A 424 -4.61 -18.34 0.89
CA THR A 424 -5.42 -19.52 0.58
C THR A 424 -5.67 -20.41 1.80
N VAL A 425 -4.74 -20.41 2.75
CA VAL A 425 -4.78 -21.24 3.97
C VAL A 425 -5.20 -20.45 5.20
N GLY A 426 -5.65 -19.20 5.01
CA GLY A 426 -5.99 -18.20 6.02
C GLY A 426 -5.19 -16.90 5.84
N PHE A 427 -5.52 -15.87 6.63
CA PHE A 427 -4.82 -14.58 6.75
C PHE A 427 -3.38 -14.69 7.28
N VAL A 428 -2.51 -15.38 6.55
CA VAL A 428 -1.09 -15.61 6.89
C VAL A 428 -0.29 -15.53 5.60
N SER A 429 0.81 -14.77 5.61
CA SER A 429 1.77 -14.72 4.51
C SER A 429 3.01 -15.57 4.79
N GLY A 430 3.85 -15.72 3.77
CA GLY A 430 5.15 -16.37 3.92
C GLY A 430 6.05 -15.67 4.95
N ALA A 431 5.90 -14.35 5.15
CA ALA A 431 6.76 -13.56 6.04
C ALA A 431 6.52 -13.90 7.52
N GLU A 432 5.27 -13.98 7.99
CA GLU A 432 4.98 -14.31 9.40
C GLU A 432 5.53 -15.71 9.76
N LEU A 433 5.30 -16.69 8.87
CA LEU A 433 5.83 -18.04 9.04
C LEU A 433 7.36 -18.05 9.03
N PHE A 434 7.98 -17.28 8.12
CA PHE A 434 9.43 -17.19 8.01
C PHE A 434 10.07 -16.63 9.29
N VAL A 435 9.53 -15.52 9.82
CA VAL A 435 10.00 -14.87 11.07
C VAL A 435 9.83 -15.79 12.26
N LEU A 436 8.63 -16.37 12.44
CA LEU A 436 8.35 -17.26 13.56
C LEU A 436 9.23 -18.51 13.53
N LEU A 437 9.30 -19.21 12.38
CA LEU A 437 10.08 -20.45 12.25
C LEU A 437 11.59 -20.19 12.42
N SER A 438 12.06 -18.99 12.08
CA SER A 438 13.44 -18.61 12.32
C SER A 438 13.76 -18.48 13.80
N GLY A 439 12.85 -17.86 14.56
CA GLY A 439 12.91 -17.86 16.02
C GLY A 439 12.91 -19.28 16.59
N LEU A 440 11.96 -20.12 16.12
CA LEU A 440 11.83 -21.53 16.52
C LEU A 440 13.14 -22.31 16.34
N VAL A 441 13.75 -22.24 15.16
CA VAL A 441 15.03 -22.91 14.88
C VAL A 441 16.14 -22.38 15.79
N LEU A 442 16.19 -21.05 16.02
CA LEU A 442 17.22 -20.46 16.88
C LEU A 442 17.08 -20.94 18.33
N GLY A 443 15.85 -20.96 18.87
CA GLY A 443 15.55 -21.48 20.20
C GLY A 443 15.90 -22.97 20.34
N MET A 444 15.60 -23.78 19.33
CA MET A 444 15.92 -25.21 19.32
C MET A 444 17.43 -25.49 19.31
N VAL A 445 18.19 -24.73 18.51
CA VAL A 445 19.63 -24.98 18.27
C VAL A 445 20.50 -24.39 19.38
N TYR A 446 20.19 -23.18 19.84
CA TYR A 446 21.02 -22.45 20.81
C TYR A 446 20.47 -22.51 22.23
N GLY A 447 19.21 -22.92 22.45
CA GLY A 447 18.62 -23.07 23.77
C GLY A 447 19.44 -23.96 24.72
N PRO A 448 19.82 -25.20 24.32
CA PRO A 448 20.66 -26.06 25.15
C PRO A 448 22.04 -25.46 25.47
N LYS A 449 22.57 -24.59 24.60
CA LYS A 449 23.89 -23.95 24.76
C LYS A 449 23.84 -22.73 25.66
N ALA A 450 22.69 -22.07 25.78
CA ALA A 450 22.53 -20.86 26.57
C ALA A 450 22.73 -21.08 28.08
N GLN A 451 22.57 -22.31 28.59
CA GLN A 451 22.72 -22.64 30.01
C GLN A 451 24.18 -22.62 30.51
N GLY A 452 25.16 -22.69 29.62
CA GLY A 452 26.59 -22.76 30.01
C GLY A 452 27.58 -22.04 29.09
N ASN A 453 27.16 -21.63 27.88
CA ASN A 453 28.07 -21.00 26.92
C ASN A 453 27.41 -19.85 26.13
N ILE A 454 26.85 -18.88 26.85
CA ILE A 454 26.17 -17.74 26.22
C ILE A 454 27.10 -16.86 25.38
N GLY A 455 28.40 -16.82 25.71
CA GLY A 455 29.42 -16.11 24.93
C GLY A 455 29.56 -16.67 23.50
N GLU A 456 29.63 -18.01 23.36
CA GLU A 456 29.65 -18.65 22.04
C GLU A 456 28.35 -18.38 21.26
N VAL A 457 27.20 -18.40 21.95
CA VAL A 457 25.91 -18.07 21.33
C VAL A 457 25.94 -16.64 20.79
N ALA A 458 26.32 -15.65 21.61
CA ALA A 458 26.39 -14.24 21.23
C ALA A 458 27.37 -14.00 20.08
N GLN A 459 28.53 -14.65 20.09
CA GLN A 459 29.49 -14.55 18.99
C GLN A 459 28.92 -15.14 17.69
N LYS A 460 28.26 -16.30 17.74
CA LYS A 460 27.71 -16.95 16.54
C LYS A 460 26.52 -16.20 15.96
N THR A 461 25.59 -15.73 16.80
CA THR A 461 24.45 -14.93 16.35
C THR A 461 24.89 -13.55 15.88
N GLY A 462 25.84 -12.90 16.56
CA GLY A 462 26.42 -11.62 16.16
C GLY A 462 27.16 -11.69 14.83
N ARG A 463 28.01 -12.69 14.62
CA ARG A 463 28.68 -12.91 13.31
C ARG A 463 27.66 -13.16 12.20
N ARG A 464 26.59 -13.88 12.49
CA ARG A 464 25.50 -14.10 11.53
C ARG A 464 24.78 -12.80 11.22
N ALA A 465 24.40 -12.01 12.23
CA ALA A 465 23.76 -10.71 12.07
C ALA A 465 24.61 -9.76 11.21
N GLY A 466 25.92 -9.67 11.48
CA GLY A 466 26.83 -8.86 10.66
C GLY A 466 26.89 -9.32 9.20
N LYS A 467 26.92 -10.65 8.94
CA LYS A 467 26.88 -11.17 7.57
C LYS A 467 25.57 -10.81 6.86
N LEU A 468 24.43 -10.87 7.55
CA LEU A 468 23.13 -10.47 7.00
C LEU A 468 23.10 -8.97 6.67
N TYR A 469 23.59 -8.13 7.58
CA TYR A 469 23.66 -6.68 7.41
C TYR A 469 24.51 -6.28 6.20
N VAL A 470 25.73 -6.85 6.09
CA VAL A 470 26.60 -6.60 4.94
C VAL A 470 25.97 -7.11 3.63
N THR A 471 25.26 -8.24 3.68
CA THR A 471 24.54 -8.74 2.51
C THR A 471 23.42 -7.78 2.09
N ALA A 472 22.69 -7.19 3.03
CA ALA A 472 21.68 -6.17 2.75
C ALA A 472 22.29 -4.93 2.08
N LEU A 473 23.37 -4.37 2.64
CA LEU A 473 24.07 -3.25 2.02
C LEU A 473 24.57 -3.57 0.61
N ALA A 474 25.10 -4.77 0.40
CA ALA A 474 25.58 -5.21 -0.91
C ALA A 474 24.43 -5.31 -1.93
N VAL A 475 23.26 -5.83 -1.53
CA VAL A 475 22.07 -5.90 -2.39
C VAL A 475 21.57 -4.49 -2.72
N VAL A 476 21.48 -3.59 -1.73
CA VAL A 476 21.06 -2.19 -1.93
C VAL A 476 21.97 -1.51 -2.97
N ALA A 477 23.28 -1.60 -2.78
CA ALA A 477 24.26 -1.02 -3.69
C ALA A 477 24.22 -1.66 -5.08
N LEU A 478 24.08 -2.99 -5.18
CA LEU A 478 24.00 -3.68 -6.46
C LEU A 478 22.76 -3.28 -7.25
N VAL A 479 21.59 -3.22 -6.62
CA VAL A 479 20.34 -2.80 -7.27
C VAL A 479 20.43 -1.35 -7.73
N PHE A 480 21.02 -0.46 -6.91
CA PHE A 480 21.27 0.92 -7.33
C PHE A 480 22.21 1.01 -8.55
N LEU A 481 23.31 0.24 -8.56
CA LEU A 481 24.21 0.24 -9.72
C LEU A 481 23.52 -0.32 -10.98
N LEU A 482 22.64 -1.31 -10.83
CA LEU A 482 21.84 -1.84 -11.92
C LEU A 482 20.80 -0.82 -12.42
N SER A 483 20.21 -0.01 -11.54
CA SER A 483 19.26 1.03 -11.94
C SER A 483 19.90 2.18 -12.72
N LEU A 484 21.23 2.30 -12.71
CA LEU A 484 21.95 3.26 -13.56
C LEU A 484 22.13 2.79 -15.01
N VAL A 485 21.79 1.54 -15.33
CA VAL A 485 21.95 0.98 -16.67
C VAL A 485 20.63 1.14 -17.46
N PRO A 486 20.55 2.02 -18.48
CA PRO A 486 19.28 2.34 -19.15
C PRO A 486 18.63 1.15 -19.89
N LEU A 487 19.42 0.13 -20.21
CA LEU A 487 18.94 -1.10 -20.88
C LEU A 487 18.29 -2.10 -19.92
N PHE A 488 18.30 -1.82 -18.61
CA PHE A 488 17.82 -2.73 -17.58
C PHE A 488 16.64 -2.11 -16.83
N ASN A 489 15.46 -2.72 -16.94
CA ASN A 489 14.31 -2.32 -16.14
C ASN A 489 14.54 -2.77 -14.69
N SER A 490 14.80 -1.80 -13.81
CA SER A 490 14.98 -2.00 -12.37
C SER A 490 13.73 -1.70 -11.54
N ASP A 491 12.64 -1.22 -12.15
CA ASP A 491 11.48 -0.68 -11.44
C ASP A 491 10.86 -1.68 -10.48
N VAL A 492 10.85 -2.97 -10.85
CA VAL A 492 10.34 -4.06 -10.00
C VAL A 492 11.13 -4.19 -8.68
N LEU A 493 12.39 -3.74 -8.66
CA LEU A 493 13.27 -3.78 -7.50
C LEU A 493 13.40 -2.42 -6.81
N THR A 494 13.31 -1.31 -7.55
CA THR A 494 13.49 0.05 -7.02
C THR A 494 12.18 0.70 -6.61
N THR A 495 11.03 0.15 -7.02
CA THR A 495 9.72 0.69 -6.68
C THR A 495 8.85 -0.32 -5.96
N PHE A 496 7.84 0.17 -5.25
CA PHE A 496 6.80 -0.63 -4.63
C PHE A 496 5.43 -0.08 -5.01
N THR A 497 4.61 -0.89 -5.69
CA THR A 497 3.20 -0.59 -5.90
C THR A 497 2.42 -1.17 -4.73
N ASP A 498 1.84 -0.32 -3.90
CA ASP A 498 1.04 -0.78 -2.77
C ASP A 498 -0.21 -1.49 -3.30
N GLN A 499 -0.46 -2.68 -2.79
CA GLN A 499 -1.59 -3.54 -3.13
C GLN A 499 -2.78 -3.28 -2.19
N GLY A 500 -2.69 -2.19 -1.44
CA GLY A 500 -3.60 -1.87 -0.39
C GLY A 500 -3.33 -2.57 0.95
N THR A 501 -2.08 -2.95 1.18
CA THR A 501 -1.66 -3.70 2.38
C THR A 501 -0.47 -3.07 3.10
N GLY A 502 -0.01 -1.90 2.62
CA GLY A 502 1.05 -1.10 3.23
C GLY A 502 0.55 -0.23 4.40
N GLY A 503 1.40 0.71 4.85
CA GLY A 503 1.07 1.61 5.96
C GLY A 503 -0.06 2.60 5.65
N ALA A 504 -0.29 2.89 4.37
CA ALA A 504 -1.44 3.65 3.88
C ALA A 504 -2.73 2.82 3.82
N GLY A 505 -2.71 1.53 4.17
CA GLY A 505 -3.89 0.68 4.04
C GLY A 505 -4.29 0.50 2.58
N ARG A 506 -5.58 0.28 2.31
CA ARG A 506 -6.04 0.04 0.93
C ARG A 506 -6.08 1.30 0.06
N SER A 507 -5.93 2.49 0.61
CA SER A 507 -5.93 3.74 -0.14
C SER A 507 -4.68 4.00 -0.95
N GLY A 508 -3.57 3.38 -0.53
CA GLY A 508 -2.36 3.26 -1.33
C GLY A 508 -2.51 2.28 -2.48
N ALA A 509 -3.60 1.50 -2.61
CA ALA A 509 -3.72 0.48 -3.65
C ALA A 509 -3.54 1.10 -5.06
N GLY A 510 -2.58 0.57 -5.81
CA GLY A 510 -2.19 1.11 -7.12
C GLY A 510 -1.12 2.21 -7.06
N ARG A 511 -0.95 2.91 -5.93
CA ARG A 511 0.09 3.92 -5.76
C ARG A 511 1.47 3.27 -5.77
N THR A 512 2.36 3.81 -6.58
CA THR A 512 3.75 3.35 -6.67
C THR A 512 4.70 4.32 -6.00
N TYR A 513 5.55 3.80 -5.13
CA TYR A 513 6.58 4.51 -4.38
C TYR A 513 7.96 4.18 -4.93
N ASP A 514 8.82 5.18 -5.08
CA ASP A 514 10.26 4.99 -5.36
C ASP A 514 11.02 4.76 -4.04
N LEU A 515 11.59 3.57 -3.89
CA LEU A 515 12.33 3.12 -2.70
C LEU A 515 13.79 3.58 -2.69
N TYR A 516 14.24 4.19 -3.78
CA TYR A 516 15.60 4.67 -4.01
C TYR A 516 15.67 6.19 -4.20
N SER A 517 14.54 6.89 -4.02
CA SER A 517 14.45 8.34 -4.14
C SER A 517 15.49 9.05 -3.28
N GLY A 518 16.34 9.86 -3.92
CA GLY A 518 17.41 10.61 -3.25
C GLY A 518 18.76 9.87 -3.18
N MET A 519 18.83 8.59 -3.54
CA MET A 519 20.10 7.85 -3.58
C MET A 519 21.02 8.35 -4.71
N GLN A 520 20.49 9.04 -5.71
CA GLN A 520 21.26 9.73 -6.76
C GLN A 520 22.18 10.82 -6.18
N GLY A 521 21.92 11.32 -4.97
CA GLY A 521 22.82 12.22 -4.25
C GLY A 521 24.22 11.64 -3.98
N LEU A 522 24.41 10.31 -4.12
CA LEU A 522 25.74 9.67 -4.12
C LEU A 522 26.59 10.01 -5.35
N LEU A 523 25.94 10.38 -6.46
CA LEU A 523 26.60 10.69 -7.73
C LEU A 523 26.86 12.20 -7.90
N GLN A 524 26.30 13.03 -7.02
CA GLN A 524 26.48 14.48 -7.03
C GLN A 524 27.75 14.88 -6.26
N PHE A 525 28.47 15.92 -6.72
CA PHE A 525 29.64 16.45 -6.03
C PHE A 525 29.38 17.89 -5.54
N PRO A 526 29.54 18.16 -4.22
CA PRO A 526 29.90 17.22 -3.16
C PRO A 526 28.75 16.25 -2.83
N VAL A 527 29.10 15.03 -2.40
CA VAL A 527 28.10 14.03 -1.99
C VAL A 527 27.29 14.56 -0.82
N SER A 528 25.96 14.48 -0.90
CA SER A 528 25.08 14.91 0.17
C SER A 528 25.37 14.13 1.46
N GLY A 529 25.73 14.83 2.53
CA GLY A 529 26.11 14.23 3.81
C GLY A 529 25.01 13.39 4.46
N ALA A 530 23.74 13.60 4.08
CA ALA A 530 22.59 12.86 4.60
C ALA A 530 22.44 11.45 3.98
N VAL A 531 22.95 11.24 2.76
CA VAL A 531 22.70 10.00 2.00
C VAL A 531 23.52 8.82 2.54
N ILE A 532 24.75 9.06 3.00
CA ILE A 532 25.62 7.99 3.55
C ILE A 532 25.00 7.37 4.82
N PRO A 533 24.59 8.16 5.84
CA PRO A 533 23.84 7.61 6.98
C PRO A 533 22.57 6.88 6.56
N ALA A 534 21.82 7.40 5.59
CA ALA A 534 20.59 6.77 5.11
C ALA A 534 20.84 5.38 4.50
N VAL A 535 21.91 5.21 3.71
CA VAL A 535 22.33 3.90 3.18
C VAL A 535 22.74 2.95 4.31
N LEU A 536 23.57 3.42 5.25
CA LEU A 536 24.03 2.58 6.38
C LEU A 536 22.88 2.17 7.30
N LEU A 537 21.86 3.02 7.44
CA LEU A 537 20.66 2.74 8.21
C LEU A 537 19.60 1.96 7.41
N LEU A 538 19.89 1.51 6.19
CA LEU A 538 18.97 0.77 5.33
C LEU A 538 17.64 1.52 5.10
N GLN A 539 17.72 2.82 4.85
CA GLN A 539 16.57 3.64 4.43
C GLN A 539 16.21 3.42 2.95
N PHE A 540 17.12 2.80 2.19
CA PHE A 540 16.92 2.38 0.81
C PHE A 540 17.02 0.86 0.70
N GLY A 541 16.29 0.28 -0.24
CA GLY A 541 16.42 -1.13 -0.58
C GLY A 541 15.23 -1.67 -1.37
N PRO A 542 15.39 -2.85 -1.98
CA PRO A 542 14.29 -3.50 -2.67
C PRO A 542 13.33 -4.07 -1.63
N TRP A 543 12.03 -3.81 -1.80
CA TRP A 543 11.01 -4.21 -0.83
C TRP A 543 11.00 -5.73 -0.57
N GLN A 544 11.38 -6.54 -1.57
CA GLN A 544 11.52 -7.99 -1.48
C GLN A 544 12.59 -8.44 -0.47
N PHE A 545 13.52 -7.55 -0.10
CA PHE A 545 14.64 -7.83 0.80
C PHE A 545 14.54 -7.11 2.16
N ASN A 546 13.56 -6.21 2.34
CA ASN A 546 13.49 -5.32 3.49
C ASN A 546 13.39 -6.03 4.85
N VAL A 547 12.75 -7.22 4.93
CA VAL A 547 12.63 -8.00 6.17
C VAL A 547 13.99 -8.27 6.85
N MET A 548 15.09 -8.20 6.11
CA MET A 548 16.43 -8.45 6.62
C MET A 548 16.86 -7.50 7.74
N GLY A 549 16.38 -6.25 7.74
CA GLY A 549 16.65 -5.29 8.82
C GLY A 549 16.15 -5.80 10.18
N LEU A 550 14.90 -6.26 10.22
CA LEU A 550 14.30 -6.91 11.41
C LEU A 550 15.16 -8.09 11.88
N TYR A 551 15.61 -8.95 10.98
CA TYR A 551 16.40 -10.13 11.31
C TYR A 551 17.76 -9.81 11.93
N VAL A 552 18.45 -8.79 11.42
CA VAL A 552 19.73 -8.34 11.98
C VAL A 552 19.54 -8.00 13.45
N ILE A 553 18.51 -7.22 13.78
CA ILE A 553 18.23 -6.78 15.15
C ILE A 553 17.81 -7.97 16.01
N MET A 554 16.91 -8.82 15.53
CA MET A 554 16.44 -9.99 16.28
C MET A 554 17.58 -10.98 16.60
N LEU A 555 18.53 -11.18 15.68
CA LEU A 555 19.70 -12.00 15.94
C LEU A 555 20.66 -11.36 16.97
N LEU A 556 20.82 -10.03 16.96
CA LEU A 556 21.64 -9.32 17.94
C LEU A 556 21.04 -9.39 19.35
N VAL A 557 19.71 -9.29 19.46
CA VAL A 557 18.98 -9.34 20.75
C VAL A 557 18.81 -10.78 21.26
N SER A 558 18.80 -11.77 20.36
CA SER A 558 18.55 -13.19 20.71
C SER A 558 19.39 -13.78 21.86
N PRO A 559 20.68 -13.45 22.05
CA PRO A 559 21.45 -13.98 23.18
C PRO A 559 20.91 -13.49 24.52
N LEU A 560 20.42 -12.25 24.60
CA LEU A 560 19.81 -11.72 25.83
C LEU A 560 18.51 -12.45 26.17
N ILE A 561 17.70 -12.75 25.16
CA ILE A 561 16.47 -13.52 25.31
C ILE A 561 16.80 -14.93 25.79
N LEU A 562 17.71 -15.63 25.10
CA LEU A 562 18.14 -16.98 25.45
C LEU A 562 18.75 -17.04 26.86
N LEU A 563 19.49 -16.01 27.27
CA LEU A 563 20.03 -15.89 28.61
C LEU A 563 18.93 -15.71 29.67
N ALA A 564 17.89 -14.92 29.37
CA ALA A 564 16.73 -14.79 30.24
C ALA A 564 15.97 -16.12 30.38
N LEU A 565 15.80 -16.87 29.28
CA LEU A 565 15.19 -18.20 29.29
C LEU A 565 16.04 -19.23 30.06
N ALA A 566 17.36 -19.20 29.89
CA ALA A 566 18.30 -20.03 30.65
C ALA A 566 18.21 -19.77 32.16
N ARG A 567 17.86 -18.54 32.57
CA ARG A 567 17.61 -18.15 33.97
C ARG A 567 16.16 -18.37 34.43
N GLY A 568 15.33 -19.05 33.64
CA GLY A 568 13.94 -19.33 33.99
C GLY A 568 13.01 -18.11 33.93
N LYS A 569 13.44 -16.98 33.35
CA LYS A 569 12.67 -15.72 33.28
C LYS A 569 11.68 -15.69 32.10
N VAL A 570 11.09 -16.82 31.74
CA VAL A 570 10.19 -16.93 30.57
C VAL A 570 8.99 -15.98 30.67
N LEU A 571 8.41 -15.83 31.86
CA LEU A 571 7.29 -14.91 32.08
C LEU A 571 7.67 -13.47 31.74
N TRP A 572 8.85 -13.01 32.17
CA TRP A 572 9.33 -11.66 31.87
C TRP A 572 9.59 -11.45 30.38
N VAL A 573 10.10 -12.46 29.68
CA VAL A 573 10.27 -12.42 28.22
C VAL A 573 8.91 -12.27 27.54
N LEU A 574 7.91 -13.05 27.96
CA LEU A 574 6.55 -13.01 27.41
C LEU A 574 5.83 -11.70 27.72
N VAL A 575 5.98 -11.15 28.93
CA VAL A 575 5.42 -9.84 29.30
C VAL A 575 6.08 -8.73 28.49
N ALA A 576 7.41 -8.73 28.38
CA ALA A 576 8.13 -7.71 27.62
C ALA A 576 7.78 -7.74 26.13
N THR A 577 7.75 -8.92 25.49
CA THR A 577 7.37 -9.02 24.08
C THR A 577 5.92 -8.61 23.83
N THR A 578 5.01 -8.88 24.78
CA THR A 578 3.60 -8.49 24.66
C THR A 578 3.43 -6.98 24.86
N ALA A 579 4.14 -6.40 25.83
CA ALA A 579 4.12 -4.96 26.07
C ALA A 579 4.68 -4.17 24.88
N LEU A 580 5.78 -4.64 24.28
CA LEU A 580 6.32 -4.05 23.06
C LEU A 580 5.36 -4.17 21.88
N TYR A 581 4.71 -5.32 21.70
CA TYR A 581 3.69 -5.51 20.68
C TYR A 581 2.53 -4.52 20.85
N ILE A 582 1.93 -4.45 22.05
CA ILE A 582 0.81 -3.53 22.35
C ILE A 582 1.25 -2.07 22.15
N ALA A 583 2.42 -1.69 22.63
CA ALA A 583 2.94 -0.34 22.43
C ALA A 583 3.14 -0.04 20.93
N GLY A 584 3.67 -0.99 20.17
CA GLY A 584 3.85 -0.85 18.73
C GLY A 584 2.53 -0.72 17.96
N THR A 585 1.49 -1.47 18.34
CA THR A 585 0.17 -1.39 17.69
C THR A 585 -0.59 -0.11 18.06
N VAL A 586 -0.44 0.38 19.29
CA VAL A 586 -1.15 1.57 19.79
C VAL A 586 -0.46 2.87 19.36
N PHE A 587 0.85 2.99 19.58
CA PHE A 587 1.57 4.25 19.35
C PHE A 587 2.13 4.37 17.94
N ARG A 588 2.34 3.25 17.23
CA ARG A 588 2.79 3.19 15.83
C ARG A 588 4.07 4.00 15.53
N PHE A 589 4.93 4.23 16.53
CA PHE A 589 6.19 4.94 16.34
C PHE A 589 7.28 4.03 15.77
N ARG A 590 8.16 4.59 14.93
CA ARG A 590 9.33 3.89 14.39
C ARG A 590 10.49 4.00 15.37
N ILE A 591 11.17 2.89 15.65
CA ILE A 591 12.40 2.91 16.45
C ILE A 591 13.58 3.34 15.59
N LEU A 592 13.62 2.85 14.35
CA LEU A 592 14.66 3.15 13.39
C LEU A 592 14.09 3.87 12.16
N PRO A 593 14.89 4.71 11.48
CA PRO A 593 14.47 5.32 10.22
C PRO A 593 14.54 4.32 9.04
N SER A 594 14.92 3.07 9.29
CA SER A 594 15.11 2.02 8.29
C SER A 594 13.80 1.68 7.57
N GLN A 595 13.87 1.43 6.27
CA GLN A 595 12.71 1.16 5.40
C GLN A 595 11.93 -0.10 5.80
N PHE A 596 12.57 -1.06 6.47
CA PHE A 596 11.86 -2.26 6.92
C PHE A 596 10.76 -1.96 7.95
N GLU A 597 10.86 -0.86 8.69
CA GLU A 597 9.85 -0.46 9.70
C GLU A 597 8.50 -0.11 9.05
N ASP A 598 8.48 0.23 7.76
CA ASP A 598 7.24 0.48 7.01
C ASP A 598 6.36 -0.77 6.84
N SER A 599 7.00 -1.94 6.68
CA SER A 599 6.31 -3.21 6.43
C SER A 599 6.35 -4.15 7.62
N PHE A 600 7.41 -4.05 8.42
CA PHE A 600 7.73 -4.93 9.54
C PHE A 600 8.11 -4.12 10.79
N PRO A 601 7.21 -3.28 11.34
CA PRO A 601 7.49 -2.49 12.54
C PRO A 601 8.14 -3.33 13.64
N LEU A 602 9.32 -2.92 14.11
CA LEU A 602 10.20 -3.71 14.95
C LEU A 602 9.53 -4.14 16.25
N MET A 603 8.80 -3.21 16.89
CA MET A 603 8.09 -3.44 18.16
C MET A 603 7.00 -4.50 18.05
N VAL A 604 6.37 -4.56 16.87
CA VAL A 604 5.25 -5.46 16.58
C VAL A 604 5.79 -6.82 16.15
N TRP A 605 6.58 -6.87 15.08
CA TRP A 605 7.00 -8.11 14.45
C TRP A 605 7.98 -8.95 15.28
N GLN A 606 8.67 -8.33 16.24
CA GLN A 606 9.50 -9.08 17.19
C GLN A 606 8.68 -10.14 17.94
N VAL A 607 7.36 -9.95 18.14
CA VAL A 607 6.51 -10.92 18.86
C VAL A 607 6.54 -12.30 18.20
N LEU A 608 6.48 -12.37 16.86
CA LEU A 608 6.53 -13.63 16.13
C LEU A 608 7.86 -14.34 16.35
N PHE A 609 8.96 -13.60 16.26
CA PHE A 609 10.30 -14.13 16.44
C PHE A 609 10.52 -14.63 17.87
N VAL A 610 10.11 -13.84 18.88
CA VAL A 610 10.28 -14.18 20.29
C VAL A 610 9.40 -15.36 20.69
N LEU A 611 8.13 -15.40 20.25
CA LEU A 611 7.25 -16.56 20.47
C LEU A 611 7.80 -17.82 19.82
N GLY A 612 8.31 -17.70 18.58
CA GLY A 612 9.05 -18.77 17.92
C GLY A 612 10.23 -19.25 18.76
N LEU A 613 11.10 -18.33 19.21
CA LEU A 613 12.29 -18.64 20.01
C LEU A 613 11.94 -19.33 21.33
N VAL A 614 10.95 -18.85 22.06
CA VAL A 614 10.45 -19.48 23.30
C VAL A 614 9.88 -20.88 22.99
N GLY A 615 9.05 -21.01 21.94
CA GLY A 615 8.50 -22.29 21.50
C GLY A 615 9.58 -23.29 21.09
N GLY A 616 10.68 -22.80 20.51
CA GLY A 616 11.83 -23.61 20.10
C GLY A 616 12.65 -24.07 21.29
N TYR A 617 12.90 -23.17 22.23
CA TYR A 617 13.61 -23.45 23.49
C TYR A 617 12.87 -24.50 24.32
N TYR A 618 11.54 -24.38 24.46
CA TYR A 618 10.69 -25.31 25.21
C TYR A 618 10.00 -26.38 24.34
N ARG A 619 10.47 -26.62 23.11
CA ARG A 619 9.78 -27.48 22.12
C ARG A 619 9.34 -28.82 22.69
N ARG A 620 10.22 -29.52 23.42
CA ARG A 620 9.92 -30.85 23.98
C ARG A 620 8.75 -30.78 24.96
N THR A 621 8.74 -29.78 25.84
CA THR A 621 7.67 -29.54 26.82
C THR A 621 6.37 -29.19 26.13
N VAL A 622 6.40 -28.26 25.16
CA VAL A 622 5.22 -27.83 24.40
C VAL A 622 4.61 -29.00 23.64
N VAL A 623 5.42 -29.77 22.91
CA VAL A 623 4.95 -30.95 22.15
C VAL A 623 4.39 -32.02 23.07
N ALA A 624 5.03 -32.29 24.22
CA ALA A 624 4.52 -33.26 25.19
C ALA A 624 3.16 -32.83 25.75
N TRP A 625 3.02 -31.54 26.11
CA TRP A 625 1.78 -30.99 26.63
C TRP A 625 0.66 -31.02 25.58
N LEU A 626 0.93 -30.60 24.33
CA LEU A 626 -0.04 -30.66 23.23
C LEU A 626 -0.45 -32.10 22.88
N SER A 627 0.48 -33.06 22.98
CA SER A 627 0.20 -34.48 22.75
C SER A 627 -0.72 -35.07 23.82
N ALA A 628 -0.61 -34.58 25.07
CA ALA A 628 -1.52 -34.93 26.16
C ALA A 628 -2.89 -34.23 26.02
N HIS A 629 -2.90 -32.99 25.55
CA HIS A 629 -4.10 -32.15 25.41
C HIS A 629 -4.55 -32.05 23.95
N ARG A 630 -4.85 -33.19 23.31
CA ARG A 630 -5.22 -33.23 21.89
C ARG A 630 -6.45 -32.40 21.53
N TRP A 631 -7.33 -32.13 22.51
CA TRP A 631 -8.47 -31.23 22.31
C TRP A 631 -8.03 -29.81 21.96
N VAL A 632 -6.91 -29.32 22.52
CA VAL A 632 -6.34 -28.00 22.19
C VAL A 632 -5.88 -27.97 20.74
N VAL A 633 -5.22 -29.02 20.27
CA VAL A 633 -4.83 -29.16 18.87
C VAL A 633 -6.07 -29.18 17.97
N GLY A 634 -7.16 -29.81 18.41
CA GLY A 634 -8.44 -29.81 17.70
C GLY A 634 -9.08 -28.42 17.62
N VAL A 635 -9.01 -27.64 18.70
CA VAL A 635 -9.44 -26.23 18.71
C VAL A 635 -8.58 -25.39 17.78
N CYS A 636 -7.25 -25.53 17.80
CA CYS A 636 -6.36 -24.84 16.86
C CYS A 636 -6.70 -25.17 15.40
N ALA A 637 -6.97 -26.46 15.10
CA ALA A 637 -7.36 -26.89 13.77
C ALA A 637 -8.71 -26.29 13.35
N ALA A 638 -9.70 -26.26 14.25
CA ALA A 638 -11.00 -25.63 14.00
C ALA A 638 -10.87 -24.12 13.71
N ILE A 639 -10.07 -23.40 14.51
CA ILE A 639 -9.79 -21.98 14.30
C ILE A 639 -9.08 -21.75 12.95
N THR A 640 -8.08 -22.58 12.62
CA THR A 640 -7.36 -22.50 11.34
C THR A 640 -8.33 -22.67 10.16
N VAL A 641 -9.25 -23.64 10.23
CA VAL A 641 -10.24 -23.88 9.18
C VAL A 641 -11.26 -22.74 9.10
N ALA A 642 -11.69 -22.19 10.23
CA ALA A 642 -12.58 -21.02 10.26
C ALA A 642 -11.94 -19.79 9.59
N PHE A 643 -10.67 -19.52 9.88
CA PHE A 643 -9.92 -18.44 9.24
C PHE A 643 -9.62 -18.70 7.76
N ALA A 644 -9.37 -19.95 7.37
CA ALA A 644 -9.25 -20.31 5.95
C ALA A 644 -10.56 -20.04 5.19
N LEU A 645 -11.72 -20.46 5.74
CA LEU A 645 -13.03 -20.17 5.15
C LEU A 645 -13.33 -18.67 5.09
N MET A 646 -13.01 -17.93 6.15
CA MET A 646 -13.16 -16.47 6.14
C MET A 646 -12.25 -15.83 5.08
N SER A 647 -11.01 -16.28 4.93
CA SER A 647 -10.11 -15.78 3.88
C SER A 647 -10.58 -16.13 2.46
N TRP A 648 -11.30 -17.25 2.29
CA TRP A 648 -11.97 -17.57 1.03
C TRP A 648 -13.19 -16.68 0.75
N ALA A 649 -13.69 -15.96 1.77
CA ALA A 649 -14.72 -14.94 1.61
C ALA A 649 -14.20 -13.58 1.17
N ASN A 650 -12.91 -13.50 0.81
CA ASN A 650 -12.33 -12.32 0.21
C ASN A 650 -13.01 -11.99 -1.14
N PRO A 651 -13.53 -10.76 -1.34
CA PRO A 651 -14.13 -10.35 -2.60
C PRO A 651 -13.11 -10.21 -3.74
N TYR A 652 -11.81 -10.09 -3.44
CA TYR A 652 -10.76 -9.93 -4.44
C TYR A 652 -10.35 -11.28 -5.05
N LEU A 653 -10.29 -11.32 -6.38
CA LEU A 653 -9.82 -12.46 -7.16
C LEU A 653 -8.39 -12.25 -7.64
N ALA A 654 -7.52 -13.21 -7.37
CA ALA A 654 -6.13 -13.17 -7.82
C ALA A 654 -6.00 -13.26 -9.35
N ASN A 655 -6.91 -13.99 -10.00
CA ASN A 655 -7.01 -14.14 -11.45
C ASN A 655 -8.36 -14.79 -11.85
N GLN A 656 -8.60 -14.96 -13.14
CA GLN A 656 -9.84 -15.53 -13.70
C GLN A 656 -10.15 -17.00 -13.28
N TYR A 657 -9.18 -17.73 -12.73
CA TYR A 657 -9.36 -19.09 -12.21
C TYR A 657 -9.50 -19.14 -10.68
N ASP A 658 -9.37 -18.00 -10.01
CA ASP A 658 -9.59 -17.91 -8.56
C ASP A 658 -11.08 -18.10 -8.27
N VAL A 659 -11.38 -18.80 -7.18
CA VAL A 659 -12.75 -19.13 -6.75
C VAL A 659 -12.92 -18.66 -5.31
N ARG A 660 -13.88 -17.78 -5.07
CA ARG A 660 -14.17 -17.20 -3.75
C ARG A 660 -15.58 -17.53 -3.31
N LEU A 661 -15.83 -17.45 -2.00
CA LEU A 661 -17.10 -17.81 -1.39
C LEU A 661 -17.75 -16.56 -0.79
N ALA A 662 -18.88 -16.09 -1.33
CA ALA A 662 -19.63 -14.99 -0.73
C ALA A 662 -20.38 -15.45 0.54
N LEU A 663 -19.62 -15.79 1.60
CA LEU A 663 -20.12 -16.22 2.91
C LEU A 663 -20.62 -15.06 3.77
N THR A 664 -20.19 -13.85 3.44
CA THR A 664 -20.52 -12.58 4.09
C THR A 664 -20.60 -11.47 3.04
N SER A 665 -21.16 -10.31 3.37
CA SER A 665 -21.05 -9.12 2.52
C SER A 665 -19.61 -8.60 2.47
N ASP A 666 -19.24 -7.99 1.35
CA ASP A 666 -17.92 -7.39 1.11
C ASP A 666 -17.57 -6.36 2.19
N ALA A 667 -18.52 -5.50 2.56
CA ALA A 667 -18.36 -4.51 3.62
C ALA A 667 -18.03 -5.15 4.97
N ASN A 668 -18.72 -6.24 5.34
CA ASN A 668 -18.45 -6.93 6.59
C ASN A 668 -17.11 -7.70 6.55
N TYR A 669 -16.76 -8.30 5.41
CA TYR A 669 -15.44 -8.92 5.24
C TYR A 669 -14.33 -7.88 5.43
N ARG A 670 -14.42 -6.72 4.75
CA ARG A 670 -13.45 -5.63 4.84
C ARG A 670 -13.33 -5.12 6.28
N ALA A 671 -14.45 -4.82 6.94
CA ALA A 671 -14.44 -4.37 8.34
C ALA A 671 -13.76 -5.37 9.29
N VAL A 672 -14.03 -6.68 9.15
CA VAL A 672 -13.40 -7.72 9.95
C VAL A 672 -11.90 -7.83 9.63
N TYR A 673 -11.52 -7.77 8.35
CA TYR A 673 -10.14 -7.83 7.91
C TYR A 673 -9.33 -6.65 8.48
N ASP A 674 -9.82 -5.43 8.35
CA ASP A 674 -9.08 -4.23 8.74
C ASP A 674 -8.91 -4.14 10.27
N GLN A 675 -9.90 -4.62 11.04
CA GLN A 675 -9.84 -4.63 12.50
C GLN A 675 -9.00 -5.78 13.09
N LEU A 676 -9.03 -6.96 12.48
CA LEU A 676 -8.49 -8.18 13.12
C LEU A 676 -7.34 -8.83 12.34
N PHE A 677 -7.19 -8.51 11.05
CA PHE A 677 -6.29 -9.23 10.16
C PHE A 677 -5.36 -8.32 9.34
N GLY A 678 -5.21 -7.04 9.71
CA GLY A 678 -4.18 -6.16 9.14
C GLY A 678 -2.77 -6.75 9.28
N ARG A 679 -1.98 -6.70 8.20
CA ARG A 679 -0.65 -7.34 8.14
C ARG A 679 0.44 -6.54 8.84
N THR A 680 0.57 -5.26 8.50
CA THR A 680 1.71 -4.41 8.93
C THR A 680 1.84 -4.37 10.45
N TYR A 681 0.72 -4.17 11.15
CA TYR A 681 0.69 -4.14 12.61
C TYR A 681 0.32 -5.50 13.25
N LEU A 682 0.31 -6.58 12.46
CA LEU A 682 -0.02 -7.95 12.90
C LEU A 682 -1.23 -7.99 13.81
N GLU A 683 -2.38 -7.53 13.32
CA GLU A 683 -3.59 -7.41 14.13
C GLU A 683 -3.92 -8.72 14.87
N PRO A 684 -4.55 -8.67 16.06
CA PRO A 684 -4.63 -9.82 16.95
C PRO A 684 -5.18 -11.11 16.33
N GLY A 685 -6.13 -11.00 15.40
CA GLY A 685 -6.67 -12.13 14.66
C GLY A 685 -5.64 -12.78 13.74
N ARG A 686 -4.80 -11.99 13.05
CA ARG A 686 -3.68 -12.48 12.25
C ARG A 686 -2.63 -13.18 13.11
N LEU A 687 -2.25 -12.60 14.25
CA LEU A 687 -1.32 -13.26 15.18
C LEU A 687 -1.86 -14.61 15.67
N LEU A 688 -3.13 -14.67 16.07
CA LEU A 688 -3.79 -15.91 16.45
C LEU A 688 -3.81 -16.93 15.31
N ASN A 689 -4.09 -16.48 14.08
CA ASN A 689 -4.09 -17.32 12.90
C ASN A 689 -2.73 -17.98 12.66
N VAL A 690 -1.64 -17.19 12.67
CA VAL A 690 -0.27 -17.71 12.50
C VAL A 690 0.06 -18.79 13.55
N LEU A 691 -0.30 -18.55 14.81
CA LEU A 691 -0.03 -19.48 15.92
C LEU A 691 -0.83 -20.77 15.80
N THR A 692 -2.13 -20.66 15.51
CA THR A 692 -3.01 -21.84 15.35
C THR A 692 -2.65 -22.63 14.10
N LEU A 693 -2.35 -21.96 12.98
CA LEU A 693 -1.87 -22.58 11.75
C LEU A 693 -0.57 -23.36 11.99
N LEU A 694 0.39 -22.81 12.74
CA LEU A 694 1.63 -23.52 13.07
C LEU A 694 1.37 -24.81 13.85
N VAL A 695 0.53 -24.76 14.89
CA VAL A 695 0.18 -25.94 15.69
C VAL A 695 -0.52 -26.98 14.82
N THR A 696 -1.49 -26.55 14.00
CA THR A 696 -2.24 -27.40 13.08
C THR A 696 -1.31 -28.04 12.03
N ALA A 697 -0.44 -27.26 11.39
CA ALA A 697 0.52 -27.74 10.40
C ALA A 697 1.52 -28.73 11.02
N TYR A 698 2.03 -28.44 12.22
CA TYR A 698 2.93 -29.34 12.93
C TYR A 698 2.25 -30.66 13.28
N ALA A 699 0.99 -30.62 13.74
CA ALA A 699 0.20 -31.83 14.03
C ALA A 699 -0.09 -32.63 12.75
N LEU A 700 -0.49 -31.97 11.66
CA LEU A 700 -0.72 -32.58 10.35
C LEU A 700 0.55 -33.30 9.85
N LEU A 701 1.70 -32.61 9.86
CA LEU A 701 2.99 -33.19 9.47
C LEU A 701 3.42 -34.32 10.39
N THR A 702 3.01 -34.31 11.66
CA THR A 702 3.29 -35.40 12.60
C THR A 702 2.48 -36.65 12.27
N ALA A 703 1.21 -36.49 11.91
CA ALA A 703 0.31 -37.61 11.58
C ALA A 703 0.53 -38.17 10.16
N TYR A 704 0.83 -37.30 9.20
CA TYR A 704 0.88 -37.61 7.77
C TYR A 704 2.29 -37.46 7.16
N TRP A 705 3.34 -37.62 7.96
CA TRP A 705 4.71 -37.37 7.53
C TRP A 705 5.09 -38.11 6.25
N LYS A 706 4.99 -39.45 6.22
CA LYS A 706 5.49 -40.25 5.09
C LYS A 706 4.82 -39.92 3.74
N PRO A 707 3.49 -39.78 3.64
CA PRO A 707 2.89 -39.38 2.36
C PRO A 707 3.30 -37.96 1.95
N ILE A 708 3.35 -37.01 2.87
CA ILE A 708 3.74 -35.62 2.57
C ILE A 708 5.21 -35.53 2.16
N GLU A 709 6.11 -36.17 2.91
CA GLU A 709 7.54 -36.22 2.61
C GLU A 709 7.80 -36.83 1.22
N ARG A 710 7.09 -37.90 0.86
CA ARG A 710 7.22 -38.51 -0.47
C ARG A 710 6.73 -37.59 -1.58
N ALA A 711 5.61 -36.90 -1.37
CA ALA A 711 5.00 -36.05 -2.38
C ALA A 711 5.83 -34.79 -2.66
N VAL A 712 6.25 -34.09 -1.60
CA VAL A 712 6.83 -32.73 -1.71
C VAL A 712 8.15 -32.55 -0.95
N GLY A 713 8.57 -33.52 -0.15
CA GLY A 713 9.79 -33.41 0.68
C GLY A 713 11.07 -33.28 -0.15
N TRP A 714 11.13 -33.89 -1.33
CA TRP A 714 12.27 -33.77 -2.26
C TRP A 714 12.52 -32.32 -2.73
N LEU A 715 11.47 -31.49 -2.73
CA LEU A 715 11.51 -30.08 -3.13
C LEU A 715 11.62 -29.17 -1.90
N LEU A 716 10.67 -29.29 -0.97
CA LEU A 716 10.50 -28.32 0.12
C LEU A 716 11.57 -28.44 1.21
N ILE A 717 12.03 -29.66 1.53
CA ILE A 717 13.04 -29.83 2.59
C ILE A 717 14.36 -29.18 2.17
N PRO A 718 14.95 -29.43 0.98
CA PRO A 718 16.17 -28.74 0.56
C PRO A 718 16.05 -27.21 0.56
N LEU A 719 14.96 -26.67 0.03
CA LEU A 719 14.71 -25.22 0.03
C LEU A 719 14.61 -24.67 1.47
N GLY A 720 13.93 -25.40 2.35
CA GLY A 720 13.82 -25.08 3.77
C GLY A 720 15.14 -25.16 4.54
N GLN A 721 16.06 -26.03 4.14
CA GLN A 721 17.39 -26.12 4.75
C GLN A 721 18.27 -24.92 4.37
N ALA A 722 18.07 -24.35 3.18
CA ALA A 722 18.84 -23.25 2.60
C ALA A 722 18.00 -21.97 2.39
N THR A 723 16.99 -21.71 3.24
CA THR A 723 16.03 -20.63 2.98
C THR A 723 16.65 -19.26 2.75
N LEU A 724 17.76 -18.93 3.45
CA LEU A 724 18.39 -17.62 3.30
C LEU A 724 19.04 -17.48 1.92
N TYR A 725 19.66 -18.55 1.44
CA TYR A 725 20.21 -18.61 0.10
C TYR A 725 19.11 -18.44 -0.96
N VAL A 726 18.00 -19.17 -0.81
CA VAL A 726 16.82 -19.06 -1.70
C VAL A 726 16.26 -17.63 -1.65
N PHE A 727 16.18 -17.05 -0.46
CA PHE A 727 15.75 -15.67 -0.24
C PHE A 727 16.68 -14.63 -0.90
N ILE A 728 17.97 -14.88 -1.03
CA ILE A 728 18.85 -13.96 -1.76
C ILE A 728 18.74 -14.18 -3.27
N MET A 729 18.77 -15.44 -3.71
CA MET A 729 18.76 -15.77 -5.14
C MET A 729 17.45 -15.43 -5.85
N HIS A 730 16.31 -15.46 -5.17
CA HIS A 730 15.04 -15.12 -5.82
C HIS A 730 14.97 -13.65 -6.24
N VAL A 731 15.61 -12.72 -5.52
CA VAL A 731 15.68 -11.31 -5.92
C VAL A 731 16.41 -11.15 -7.25
N VAL A 732 17.49 -11.92 -7.45
CA VAL A 732 18.22 -11.96 -8.73
C VAL A 732 17.33 -12.51 -9.85
N LEU A 733 16.57 -13.58 -9.57
CA LEU A 733 15.65 -14.16 -10.56
C LEU A 733 14.47 -13.22 -10.89
N ILE A 734 13.97 -12.45 -9.92
CA ILE A 734 12.97 -11.39 -10.15
C ILE A 734 13.53 -10.36 -11.12
N ALA A 735 14.78 -9.91 -10.90
CA ALA A 735 15.45 -8.96 -11.79
C ALA A 735 15.51 -9.48 -13.24
N VAL A 736 15.84 -10.77 -13.42
CA VAL A 736 15.88 -11.41 -14.75
C VAL A 736 14.49 -11.48 -15.38
N VAL A 737 13.50 -11.94 -14.63
CA VAL A 737 12.12 -12.10 -15.11
C VAL A 737 11.48 -10.76 -15.49
N ALA A 738 11.74 -9.71 -14.70
CA ALA A 738 11.25 -8.36 -14.95
C ALA A 738 11.64 -7.84 -16.35
N ASN A 739 12.81 -8.28 -16.84
CA ASN A 739 13.39 -7.86 -18.12
C ASN A 739 13.00 -8.77 -19.30
N ILE A 740 12.02 -9.67 -19.15
CA ILE A 740 11.50 -10.51 -20.23
C ILE A 740 10.10 -9.98 -20.64
N PRO A 741 9.97 -9.24 -21.76
CA PRO A 741 8.70 -8.59 -22.13
C PRO A 741 7.52 -9.56 -22.26
N ALA A 742 7.75 -10.79 -22.73
CA ALA A 742 6.71 -11.80 -22.88
C ALA A 742 6.02 -12.18 -21.56
N LEU A 743 6.72 -12.07 -20.42
CA LEU A 743 6.18 -12.39 -19.10
C LEU A 743 5.35 -11.24 -18.49
N GLN A 744 5.43 -10.03 -19.06
CA GLN A 744 4.66 -8.88 -18.61
C GLN A 744 3.25 -8.82 -19.24
N GLN A 745 2.99 -9.61 -20.27
CA GLN A 745 1.71 -9.59 -21.01
C GLN A 745 0.53 -10.23 -20.26
N GLY A 746 0.71 -10.65 -19.00
CA GLY A 746 -0.37 -11.21 -18.16
C GLY A 746 -0.86 -12.60 -18.57
N ASN A 747 -0.13 -13.33 -19.42
CA ASN A 747 -0.51 -14.68 -19.85
C ASN A 747 -0.33 -15.69 -18.70
N ILE A 748 -1.43 -16.13 -18.11
CA ILE A 748 -1.45 -17.03 -16.94
C ILE A 748 -0.67 -18.32 -17.16
N TRP A 749 -0.78 -18.95 -18.33
CA TRP A 749 -0.12 -20.22 -18.61
C TRP A 749 1.39 -20.06 -18.75
N LEU A 750 1.81 -19.03 -19.49
CA LEU A 750 3.21 -18.70 -19.65
C LEU A 750 3.84 -18.31 -18.31
N ASN A 751 3.16 -17.47 -17.53
CA ASN A 751 3.61 -17.06 -16.20
C ASN A 751 3.67 -18.25 -15.23
N THR A 752 2.71 -19.18 -15.30
CA THR A 752 2.73 -20.42 -14.52
C THR A 752 3.92 -21.30 -14.88
N ALA A 753 4.24 -21.44 -16.18
CA ALA A 753 5.41 -22.17 -16.64
C ALA A 753 6.72 -21.49 -16.17
N ALA A 754 6.78 -20.16 -16.23
CA ALA A 754 7.91 -19.38 -15.73
C ALA A 754 8.10 -19.57 -14.21
N TYR A 755 7.03 -19.58 -13.42
CA TYR A 755 7.10 -19.91 -11.99
C TYR A 755 7.64 -21.31 -11.72
N ALA A 756 7.14 -22.31 -12.45
CA ALA A 756 7.64 -23.68 -12.33
C ALA A 756 9.14 -23.74 -12.62
N LEU A 757 9.61 -22.99 -13.63
CA LEU A 757 11.02 -22.87 -13.96
C LEU A 757 11.83 -22.18 -12.86
N ILE A 758 11.34 -21.06 -12.29
CA ILE A 758 11.99 -20.36 -11.18
C ILE A 758 12.18 -21.30 -9.98
N VAL A 759 11.13 -22.02 -9.60
CA VAL A 759 11.17 -22.99 -8.49
C VAL A 759 12.14 -24.13 -8.79
N ALA A 760 12.14 -24.65 -10.02
CA ALA A 760 13.06 -25.70 -10.45
C ALA A 760 14.53 -25.22 -10.43
N LEU A 761 14.80 -23.99 -10.88
CA LEU A 761 16.12 -23.37 -10.85
C LEU A 761 16.62 -23.19 -9.42
N LEU A 762 15.80 -22.62 -8.53
CA LEU A 762 16.14 -22.47 -7.10
C LEU A 762 16.44 -23.83 -6.45
N TRP A 763 15.63 -24.84 -6.74
CA TRP A 763 15.87 -26.19 -6.27
C TRP A 763 17.19 -26.77 -6.82
N ALA A 764 17.44 -26.64 -8.12
CA ALA A 764 18.67 -27.13 -8.76
C ALA A 764 19.91 -26.42 -8.20
N MET A 765 19.85 -25.11 -7.97
CA MET A 765 20.93 -24.32 -7.37
C MET A 765 21.23 -24.77 -5.94
N VAL A 766 20.21 -25.05 -5.14
CA VAL A 766 20.38 -25.59 -3.77
C VAL A 766 20.98 -27.00 -3.81
N ARG A 767 20.51 -27.87 -4.71
CA ARG A 767 21.01 -29.24 -4.85
C ARG A 767 22.46 -29.29 -5.32
N THR A 768 22.86 -28.39 -6.22
CA THR A 768 24.22 -28.27 -6.73
C THR A 768 25.13 -27.39 -5.86
N LYS A 769 24.59 -26.77 -4.79
CA LYS A 769 25.29 -25.84 -3.89
C LYS A 769 25.92 -24.65 -4.65
N PHE A 770 25.25 -24.19 -5.69
CA PHE A 770 25.70 -23.10 -6.55
C PHE A 770 25.97 -21.84 -5.70
N LEU A 771 27.16 -21.26 -5.75
CA LEU A 771 27.55 -20.06 -4.99
C LEU A 771 27.43 -20.13 -3.45
N PHE A 772 27.30 -21.31 -2.84
CA PHE A 772 27.22 -21.44 -1.36
C PHE A 772 28.47 -20.94 -0.61
N ARG A 773 29.59 -20.75 -1.33
CA ARG A 773 30.82 -20.16 -0.77
C ARG A 773 30.72 -18.65 -0.57
N ILE A 774 29.91 -17.98 -1.39
CA ILE A 774 29.77 -16.52 -1.42
C ILE A 774 28.50 -16.13 -0.65
N ILE A 775 27.38 -16.76 -0.99
CA ILE A 775 26.07 -16.43 -0.46
C ILE A 775 25.82 -17.19 0.85
N PRO A 776 25.40 -16.52 1.94
CA PRO A 776 25.04 -17.20 3.17
C PRO A 776 23.86 -18.17 3.01
N THR A 777 23.96 -19.33 3.67
CA THR A 777 22.96 -20.40 3.68
C THR A 777 22.19 -20.49 4.99
#